data_AF-A0A8S9W308-F1
#
_entry.id   AF-A0A8S9W308-F1
#
_cell.length_a   1.000
_cell.length_b   1.000
_cell.length_c   1.000
_cell.angle_alpha   90.00
_cell.angle_beta   90.00
_cell.angle_gamma   90.00
#
_symmetry.space_group_name_H-M   'P 1'
#
loop_
_entity.id
_entity.type
_entity.pdbx_description
1 polymer ?
#
loop_
_entity_poly.entity_id
_entity_poly.type
_entity_poly.pdbx_seq_one_letter_code
_entity_poly.pdbx_strand_id
1 'polypeptide(L)'
;MIQLAEEFKWFLKDAIVDTGMCTYCGACAAVCPYDIIEFDENGPKLKEECYRNGEGACKDVCQRVMTDASRLSMNVFNFMAKPPSLIGQYEKIVAARATDSAIREKGQDGGAVTALLAYCFDNGLIDGAVTTAGIAKPSSHIVTNKEELTDAAGAKYSMIPVMSALKETTESLKNVAVVGLPCHTYGTRRTQFFGGLNVHPIEVGKDGEKAKIPNIPYVIGLFCMENFNKEKLSEYLANAGVDLDKVSKLAIHLDEMIVTTDEGDIEFSLKDLAGCVSDGCRICRDAVSKVADISAGYMGSSKGWTTLMARNAKGLELLNAAVEAGYIETSDEVDVSLIEEFVDLKLRRFKSELKKRLEDGRSVKGYWVRDYPGVRTEVKGTNFVKIKTQSGLVDNAYLGKVAELSNKYGDGKLELTNRKSIEIQGVKNEDIDDIMADVYGNGLMTIGMGYVSACPGNAYCPEALVETKDFANELTPMFAQKLTPHKMKIAIAGCANNCVRTHRHDIGIIGQKQPKIDTEKCNGCGRCIELCKFNALSISGGKAVIDRDLCGNCGWCVRGCPHEAAVEDKLGYSVWIGGNDARRPTDGVLLKEFCTKEEIPPLINKIASTFVKYRTKPGKERLGNIIELVGEGQFVSEVLSE
;
A
#
# COMPACT_ATOMS: atom_id res chain seq x y z
N MET A 1 -19.96 -45.38 15.21
CA MET A 1 -18.77 -44.53 15.37
C MET A 1 -18.75 -43.57 14.21
N ILE A 2 -19.13 -42.31 14.45
CA ILE A 2 -18.97 -41.24 13.46
C ILE A 2 -17.48 -40.94 13.46
N GLN A 3 -16.80 -41.36 12.41
CA GLN A 3 -15.41 -41.01 12.17
C GLN A 3 -15.42 -39.49 11.88
N LEU A 4 -15.19 -38.68 12.91
CA LEU A 4 -14.91 -37.25 12.73
C LEU A 4 -13.73 -37.19 11.76
N ALA A 5 -13.96 -36.65 10.56
CA ALA A 5 -12.89 -36.42 9.61
C ALA A 5 -11.83 -35.58 10.32
N GLU A 6 -10.57 -36.02 10.33
CA GLU A 6 -9.48 -35.21 10.85
C GLU A 6 -9.43 -33.92 10.04
N GLU A 7 -9.81 -32.80 10.67
CA GLU A 7 -9.74 -31.49 10.01
C GLU A 7 -8.27 -31.12 9.78
N PHE A 8 -7.90 -30.85 8.53
CA PHE A 8 -6.54 -30.45 8.18
C PHE A 8 -6.16 -29.14 8.88
N LYS A 9 -4.94 -29.09 9.43
CA LYS A 9 -4.43 -27.88 10.07
C LYS A 9 -4.30 -26.73 9.07
N TRP A 10 -4.95 -25.60 9.37
CA TRP A 10 -4.94 -24.45 8.48
C TRP A 10 -5.09 -23.11 9.22
N PHE A 11 -4.07 -22.25 9.11
CA PHE A 11 -4.05 -20.96 9.82
C PHE A 11 -5.28 -20.09 9.53
N LEU A 12 -5.75 -20.04 8.27
CA LEU A 12 -6.89 -19.22 7.92
C LEU A 12 -8.21 -19.77 8.46
N LYS A 13 -8.32 -21.09 8.69
CA LYS A 13 -9.50 -21.68 9.32
C LYS A 13 -9.67 -21.08 10.72
N ASP A 14 -8.67 -21.29 11.57
CA ASP A 14 -8.68 -20.89 12.97
C ASP A 14 -8.74 -19.36 13.13
N ALA A 15 -7.96 -18.64 12.32
CA ALA A 15 -7.81 -17.21 12.47
C ALA A 15 -8.95 -16.41 11.84
N ILE A 16 -9.53 -16.87 10.72
CA ILE A 16 -10.40 -16.06 9.85
C ILE A 16 -11.78 -16.69 9.61
N VAL A 17 -11.85 -18.00 9.30
CA VAL A 17 -13.11 -18.65 8.94
C VAL A 17 -13.95 -18.88 10.19
N ASP A 18 -13.41 -19.61 11.17
CA ASP A 18 -14.11 -19.98 12.41
C ASP A 18 -14.44 -18.76 13.29
N THR A 19 -13.71 -17.65 13.11
CA THR A 19 -13.99 -16.38 13.79
C THR A 19 -15.07 -15.54 13.10
N GLY A 20 -15.59 -16.00 11.96
CA GLY A 20 -16.60 -15.29 11.17
C GLY A 20 -16.07 -13.99 10.57
N MET A 21 -14.79 -13.93 10.20
CA MET A 21 -14.19 -12.75 9.57
C MET A 21 -14.11 -12.86 8.05
N CYS A 22 -14.16 -14.08 7.50
CA CYS A 22 -14.05 -14.36 6.07
C CYS A 22 -15.09 -13.59 5.24
N THR A 23 -14.63 -12.93 4.17
CA THR A 23 -15.48 -12.22 3.20
C THR A 23 -15.48 -12.91 1.83
N TYR A 24 -15.26 -14.22 1.78
CA TYR A 24 -15.39 -15.02 0.56
C TYR A 24 -14.76 -14.40 -0.70
N CYS A 25 -13.59 -13.76 -0.60
CA CYS A 25 -13.04 -13.04 -1.76
C CYS A 25 -12.39 -13.96 -2.80
N GLY A 26 -12.04 -15.20 -2.43
CA GLY A 26 -11.35 -16.15 -3.32
C GLY A 26 -9.84 -16.00 -3.39
N ALA A 27 -9.23 -14.95 -2.81
CA ALA A 27 -7.79 -14.68 -2.95
C ALA A 27 -6.92 -15.84 -2.45
N CYS A 28 -7.31 -16.48 -1.34
CA CYS A 28 -6.60 -17.62 -0.77
C CYS A 28 -6.51 -18.79 -1.74
N ALA A 29 -7.63 -19.09 -2.41
CA ALA A 29 -7.69 -20.14 -3.41
C ALA A 29 -6.83 -19.75 -4.61
N ALA A 30 -7.02 -18.55 -5.17
CA ALA A 30 -6.31 -18.08 -6.37
C ALA A 30 -4.80 -18.32 -6.30
N VAL A 31 -4.17 -18.05 -5.15
CA VAL A 31 -2.71 -18.16 -4.98
C VAL A 31 -2.22 -19.53 -4.46
N CYS A 32 -3.10 -20.51 -4.29
CA CYS A 32 -2.72 -21.84 -3.82
C CYS A 32 -2.19 -22.68 -4.99
N PRO A 33 -0.89 -23.00 -5.05
CA PRO A 33 -0.33 -23.73 -6.19
C PRO A 33 -0.68 -25.23 -6.19
N TYR A 34 -1.24 -25.74 -5.08
CA TYR A 34 -1.68 -27.14 -4.96
C TYR A 34 -3.17 -27.32 -5.28
N ASP A 35 -3.92 -26.22 -5.50
CA ASP A 35 -5.37 -26.24 -5.74
C ASP A 35 -6.22 -26.94 -4.66
N ILE A 36 -5.79 -26.85 -3.40
CA ILE A 36 -6.40 -27.61 -2.29
C ILE A 36 -7.48 -26.85 -1.52
N ILE A 37 -7.83 -25.63 -1.94
CA ILE A 37 -8.83 -24.79 -1.26
C ILE A 37 -10.11 -24.76 -2.09
N GLU A 38 -11.20 -25.22 -1.50
CA GLU A 38 -12.57 -25.11 -2.04
C GLU A 38 -13.44 -24.23 -1.13
N PHE A 39 -14.65 -23.88 -1.59
CA PHE A 39 -15.60 -23.06 -0.83
C PHE A 39 -16.93 -23.79 -0.67
N ASP A 40 -17.52 -23.67 0.51
CA ASP A 40 -18.90 -24.06 0.80
C ASP A 40 -19.67 -22.91 1.47
N GLU A 41 -20.87 -23.18 1.97
CA GLU A 41 -21.74 -22.20 2.62
C GLU A 41 -21.13 -21.51 3.86
N ASN A 42 -20.11 -22.11 4.49
CA ASN A 42 -19.48 -21.64 5.73
C ASN A 42 -18.11 -20.99 5.51
N GLY A 43 -17.49 -21.23 4.36
CA GLY A 43 -16.29 -20.51 3.96
C GLY A 43 -15.39 -21.35 3.06
N PRO A 44 -14.13 -20.93 2.91
CA PRO A 44 -13.14 -21.79 2.31
C PRO A 44 -12.79 -22.96 3.26
N LYS A 45 -12.47 -24.12 2.71
CA LYS A 45 -11.93 -25.30 3.42
C LYS A 45 -10.84 -26.01 2.61
N LEU A 46 -10.07 -26.85 3.28
CA LEU A 46 -9.04 -27.67 2.65
C LEU A 46 -9.60 -29.02 2.18
N LYS A 47 -9.32 -29.37 0.92
CA LYS A 47 -9.63 -30.68 0.31
C LYS A 47 -8.63 -31.76 0.69
N GLU A 48 -7.37 -31.38 0.91
CA GLU A 48 -6.27 -32.25 1.31
C GLU A 48 -5.32 -31.52 2.27
N GLU A 49 -4.40 -32.27 2.89
CA GLU A 49 -3.42 -31.68 3.81
C GLU A 49 -2.55 -30.65 3.10
N CYS A 50 -2.39 -29.49 3.74
CA CYS A 50 -1.50 -28.46 3.23
C CYS A 50 -0.04 -28.90 3.38
N TYR A 51 0.68 -28.98 2.27
CA TYR A 51 2.13 -29.27 2.21
C TYR A 51 3.00 -28.35 3.07
N ARG A 52 2.46 -27.20 3.47
CA ARG A 52 3.11 -26.22 4.36
C ARG A 52 2.51 -26.19 5.76
N ASN A 53 1.85 -27.26 6.16
CA ASN A 53 1.23 -27.43 7.48
C ASN A 53 0.31 -26.26 7.87
N GLY A 54 -0.47 -25.78 6.88
CA GLY A 54 -1.44 -24.70 7.06
C GLY A 54 -0.90 -23.27 6.90
N GLU A 55 0.38 -23.09 6.54
CA GLU A 55 1.08 -21.79 6.50
C GLU A 55 1.46 -21.36 5.06
N GLY A 56 0.60 -21.66 4.08
CA GLY A 56 0.82 -21.34 2.68
C GLY A 56 0.63 -19.86 2.29
N ALA A 57 0.87 -19.55 1.02
CA ALA A 57 0.75 -18.20 0.43
C ALA A 57 -0.63 -17.55 0.62
N CYS A 58 -1.68 -18.36 0.82
CA CYS A 58 -3.02 -17.90 1.16
C CYS A 58 -3.04 -16.93 2.37
N LYS A 59 -2.16 -17.13 3.35
CA LYS A 59 -2.02 -16.24 4.51
C LYS A 59 -1.54 -14.84 4.13
N ASP A 60 -0.63 -14.75 3.17
CA ASP A 60 -0.05 -13.48 2.72
C ASP A 60 -1.06 -12.64 1.93
N VAL A 61 -2.00 -13.26 1.23
CA VAL A 61 -3.01 -12.52 0.42
C VAL A 61 -4.33 -12.28 1.13
N CYS A 62 -4.60 -12.98 2.24
CA CYS A 62 -5.86 -12.81 2.95
C CYS A 62 -5.96 -11.41 3.59
N GLN A 63 -6.85 -10.58 3.06
CA GLN A 63 -7.08 -9.21 3.55
C GLN A 63 -7.59 -9.15 5.00
N ARG A 64 -8.15 -10.25 5.52
CA ARG A 64 -8.60 -10.37 6.91
C ARG A 64 -7.52 -10.80 7.89
N VAL A 65 -6.39 -11.29 7.39
CA VAL A 65 -5.18 -11.39 8.21
C VAL A 65 -4.64 -9.99 8.43
N MET A 66 -4.60 -9.21 7.34
CA MET A 66 -4.17 -7.83 7.33
C MET A 66 -4.52 -7.20 5.98
N THR A 67 -5.04 -5.97 5.97
CA THR A 67 -5.24 -5.19 4.74
C THR A 67 -3.93 -4.58 4.26
N ASP A 68 -3.14 -3.99 5.18
CA ASP A 68 -1.85 -3.31 4.90
C ASP A 68 -2.06 -2.14 3.92
N ALA A 69 -3.18 -1.40 4.04
CA ALA A 69 -3.58 -0.37 3.09
C ALA A 69 -2.54 0.75 2.96
N SER A 70 -1.79 1.05 4.03
CA SER A 70 -0.67 2.01 3.98
C SER A 70 0.39 1.64 2.94
N ARG A 71 0.71 0.34 2.82
CA ARG A 71 1.68 -0.17 1.82
C ARG A 71 1.05 -0.36 0.45
N LEU A 72 -0.21 -0.76 0.39
CA LEU A 72 -0.95 -0.87 -0.88
C LEU A 72 -1.04 0.50 -1.57
N SER A 73 -1.45 1.52 -0.83
CA SER A 73 -1.66 2.89 -1.33
C SER A 73 -0.42 3.44 -2.02
N MET A 74 0.78 3.23 -1.45
CA MET A 74 2.02 3.68 -2.08
C MET A 74 2.28 3.05 -3.46
N ASN A 75 1.80 1.84 -3.73
CA ASN A 75 1.96 1.20 -5.04
C ASN A 75 0.85 1.57 -6.00
N VAL A 76 -0.39 1.61 -5.50
CA VAL A 76 -1.57 1.96 -6.29
C VAL A 76 -1.51 3.42 -6.75
N PHE A 77 -0.92 4.32 -5.95
CA PHE A 77 -0.85 5.76 -6.20
C PHE A 77 0.57 6.25 -6.56
N ASN A 78 1.44 5.36 -7.07
CA ASN A 78 2.80 5.69 -7.54
C ASN A 78 3.63 6.55 -6.56
N PHE A 79 3.63 6.15 -5.28
CA PHE A 79 4.33 6.82 -4.18
C PHE A 79 3.88 8.26 -3.88
N MET A 80 2.75 8.70 -4.43
CA MET A 80 2.13 10.00 -4.16
C MET A 80 0.91 9.86 -3.24
N ALA A 81 1.00 8.99 -2.22
CA ALA A 81 -0.12 8.78 -1.30
C ALA A 81 -0.41 10.07 -0.51
N LYS A 82 -1.63 10.59 -0.65
CA LYS A 82 -2.14 11.74 0.10
C LYS A 82 -2.47 11.30 1.54
N PRO A 83 -2.56 12.23 2.51
CA PRO A 83 -3.03 11.91 3.86
C PRO A 83 -4.36 11.14 3.84
N PRO A 84 -4.60 10.23 4.79
CA PRO A 84 -5.85 9.46 4.83
C PRO A 84 -7.07 10.38 4.90
N SER A 85 -8.03 10.19 3.99
CA SER A 85 -9.35 10.83 4.04
C SER A 85 -10.46 9.78 4.22
N LEU A 86 -11.66 10.22 4.56
CA LEU A 86 -12.80 9.34 4.76
C LEU A 86 -13.09 8.49 3.52
N ILE A 87 -13.17 9.11 2.33
CA ILE A 87 -13.45 8.43 1.06
C ILE A 87 -12.18 7.90 0.36
N GLY A 88 -11.00 8.10 0.92
CA GLY A 88 -9.71 7.71 0.35
C GLY A 88 -9.21 8.66 -0.74
N GLN A 89 -8.00 8.40 -1.26
CA GLN A 89 -7.40 9.17 -2.35
C GLN A 89 -8.17 8.97 -3.67
N TYR A 90 -8.26 10.04 -4.45
CA TYR A 90 -8.72 10.04 -5.83
C TYR A 90 -8.09 11.20 -6.61
N GLU A 91 -8.13 11.11 -7.93
CA GLU A 91 -7.73 12.16 -8.87
C GLU A 91 -8.94 12.91 -9.43
N LYS A 92 -10.05 12.18 -9.72
CA LYS A 92 -11.28 12.78 -10.24
C LYS A 92 -12.51 12.00 -9.76
N ILE A 93 -13.62 12.71 -9.54
CA ILE A 93 -14.94 12.13 -9.33
C ILE A 93 -15.92 12.71 -10.35
N VAL A 94 -16.73 11.86 -10.98
CA VAL A 94 -17.74 12.25 -11.97
C VAL A 94 -18.96 11.34 -11.87
N ALA A 95 -20.12 11.83 -12.28
CA ALA A 95 -21.24 10.98 -12.65
C ALA A 95 -21.02 10.52 -14.10
N ALA A 96 -21.21 9.23 -14.39
CA ALA A 96 -21.03 8.68 -15.73
C ALA A 96 -22.12 7.67 -16.10
N ARG A 97 -22.43 7.54 -17.38
CA ARG A 97 -23.29 6.47 -17.91
C ARG A 97 -22.87 6.05 -19.31
N ALA A 98 -23.24 4.83 -19.69
CA ALA A 98 -23.01 4.30 -21.02
C ALA A 98 -23.79 5.08 -22.08
N THR A 99 -23.13 5.39 -23.19
CA THR A 99 -23.77 6.00 -24.37
C THR A 99 -24.63 4.96 -25.11
N ASP A 100 -24.15 3.72 -25.19
CA ASP A 100 -24.88 2.56 -25.71
C ASP A 100 -26.11 2.24 -24.84
N SER A 101 -27.29 2.29 -25.46
CA SER A 101 -28.57 2.00 -24.78
C SER A 101 -28.67 0.55 -24.31
N ALA A 102 -28.11 -0.42 -25.05
CA ALA A 102 -28.18 -1.83 -24.68
C ALA A 102 -27.39 -2.11 -23.39
N ILE A 103 -26.22 -1.46 -23.25
CA ILE A 103 -25.43 -1.51 -22.01
C ILE A 103 -26.14 -0.74 -20.89
N ARG A 104 -26.73 0.42 -21.20
CA ARG A 104 -27.40 1.27 -20.22
C ARG A 104 -28.64 0.62 -19.60
N GLU A 105 -29.40 -0.14 -20.38
CA GLU A 105 -30.64 -0.80 -19.92
C GLU A 105 -30.38 -2.05 -19.06
N LYS A 106 -29.38 -2.86 -19.43
CA LYS A 106 -28.97 -4.04 -18.65
C LYS A 106 -28.05 -3.69 -17.47
N GLY A 107 -27.32 -2.59 -17.59
CA GLY A 107 -26.35 -2.13 -16.60
C GLY A 107 -27.00 -1.57 -15.33
N GLN A 108 -26.30 -1.74 -14.21
CA GLN A 108 -26.68 -1.10 -12.96
C GLN A 108 -26.31 0.39 -13.00
N ASP A 109 -27.24 1.26 -12.60
CA ASP A 109 -27.04 2.71 -12.43
C ASP A 109 -26.37 3.40 -13.64
N GLY A 110 -26.80 3.06 -14.86
CA GLY A 110 -26.29 3.68 -16.09
C GLY A 110 -25.18 2.89 -16.81
N GLY A 111 -24.75 1.74 -16.28
CA GLY A 111 -23.91 0.78 -17.03
C GLY A 111 -22.48 1.24 -17.29
N ALA A 112 -21.98 2.25 -16.57
CA ALA A 112 -20.67 2.86 -16.83
C ALA A 112 -19.51 1.86 -16.70
N VAL A 113 -19.55 0.96 -15.70
CA VAL A 113 -18.52 -0.08 -15.51
C VAL A 113 -18.46 -1.03 -16.71
N THR A 114 -19.62 -1.48 -17.20
CA THR A 114 -19.74 -2.33 -18.37
C THR A 114 -19.19 -1.62 -19.62
N ALA A 115 -19.50 -0.34 -19.79
CA ALA A 115 -18.98 0.45 -20.90
C ALA A 115 -17.45 0.66 -20.83
N LEU A 116 -16.87 0.87 -19.64
CA LEU A 116 -15.42 0.94 -19.46
C LEU A 116 -14.72 -0.36 -19.85
N LEU A 117 -15.30 -1.51 -19.46
CA LEU A 117 -14.76 -2.81 -19.87
C LEU A 117 -14.92 -3.07 -21.36
N ALA A 118 -16.04 -2.66 -21.95
CA ALA A 118 -16.28 -2.74 -23.40
C ALA A 118 -15.22 -1.93 -24.17
N TYR A 119 -14.85 -0.74 -23.70
CA TYR A 119 -13.74 0.04 -24.25
C TYR A 119 -12.40 -0.72 -24.13
N CYS A 120 -12.13 -1.33 -22.97
CA CYS A 120 -10.90 -2.09 -22.76
C CYS A 120 -10.78 -3.30 -23.72
N PHE A 121 -11.88 -4.02 -23.98
CA PHE A 121 -11.89 -5.13 -24.92
C PHE A 121 -11.59 -4.66 -26.36
N ASP A 122 -12.28 -3.63 -26.85
CA ASP A 122 -12.12 -3.18 -28.24
C ASP A 122 -10.74 -2.59 -28.54
N ASN A 123 -10.07 -2.07 -27.52
CA ASN A 123 -8.74 -1.50 -27.66
C ASN A 123 -7.62 -2.48 -27.26
N GLY A 124 -7.95 -3.77 -27.07
CA GLY A 124 -6.98 -4.81 -26.74
C GLY A 124 -6.24 -4.58 -25.42
N LEU A 125 -6.84 -3.84 -24.49
CA LEU A 125 -6.26 -3.55 -23.17
C LEU A 125 -6.42 -4.71 -22.20
N ILE A 126 -7.41 -5.58 -22.45
CA ILE A 126 -7.71 -6.80 -21.70
C ILE A 126 -8.10 -7.93 -22.65
N ASP A 127 -7.76 -9.16 -22.27
CA ASP A 127 -8.18 -10.41 -22.91
C ASP A 127 -9.42 -11.00 -22.21
N GLY A 128 -9.67 -10.58 -20.97
CA GLY A 128 -10.84 -11.01 -20.20
C GLY A 128 -11.12 -10.12 -18.99
N ALA A 129 -12.27 -10.33 -18.37
CA ALA A 129 -12.63 -9.68 -17.12
C ALA A 129 -13.25 -10.69 -16.14
N VAL A 130 -12.77 -10.72 -14.90
CA VAL A 130 -13.44 -11.45 -13.83
C VAL A 130 -14.68 -10.67 -13.40
N THR A 131 -15.83 -11.32 -13.50
CA THR A 131 -17.13 -10.79 -13.07
C THR A 131 -17.96 -11.90 -12.43
N THR A 132 -19.15 -11.54 -11.93
CA THR A 132 -20.13 -12.47 -11.39
C THR A 132 -21.28 -12.66 -12.39
N ALA A 133 -21.60 -13.91 -12.71
CA ALA A 133 -22.72 -14.26 -13.58
C ALA A 133 -23.78 -15.06 -12.82
N GLY A 134 -25.00 -15.09 -13.37
CA GLY A 134 -26.16 -15.75 -12.75
C GLY A 134 -26.79 -14.92 -11.62
N ILE A 135 -28.11 -15.00 -11.50
CA ILE A 135 -28.88 -14.34 -10.42
C ILE A 135 -29.31 -15.38 -9.39
N ALA A 136 -30.04 -16.42 -9.84
CA ALA A 136 -30.48 -17.53 -8.99
C ALA A 136 -29.30 -18.35 -8.42
N LYS A 137 -28.27 -18.59 -9.23
CA LYS A 137 -27.08 -19.38 -8.88
C LYS A 137 -25.83 -18.60 -9.27
N PRO A 138 -25.46 -17.60 -8.47
CA PRO A 138 -24.41 -16.70 -8.89
C PRO A 138 -23.03 -17.35 -8.70
N SER A 139 -22.16 -17.18 -9.68
CA SER A 139 -20.83 -17.79 -9.77
C SER A 139 -19.82 -16.83 -10.37
N SER A 140 -18.55 -17.04 -10.06
CA SER A 140 -17.44 -16.26 -10.62
C SER A 140 -17.07 -16.81 -11.99
N HIS A 141 -16.94 -15.94 -12.98
CA HIS A 141 -16.55 -16.32 -14.34
C HIS A 141 -15.59 -15.28 -14.93
N ILE A 142 -14.76 -15.72 -15.88
CA ILE A 142 -14.02 -14.82 -16.76
C ILE A 142 -14.83 -14.64 -18.03
N VAL A 143 -15.29 -13.41 -18.29
CA VAL A 143 -15.88 -13.06 -19.57
C VAL A 143 -14.78 -12.68 -20.55
N THR A 144 -14.93 -13.09 -21.80
CA THR A 144 -13.91 -12.93 -22.85
C THR A 144 -14.36 -12.05 -24.01
N ASN A 145 -15.64 -11.66 -24.03
CA ASN A 145 -16.22 -10.81 -25.06
C ASN A 145 -17.34 -9.91 -24.50
N LYS A 146 -17.80 -8.97 -25.33
CA LYS A 146 -18.81 -7.97 -24.97
C LYS A 146 -20.21 -8.55 -24.71
N GLU A 147 -20.57 -9.63 -25.39
CA GLU A 147 -21.88 -10.27 -25.22
C GLU A 147 -21.98 -10.91 -23.84
N GLU A 148 -20.99 -11.75 -23.50
CA GLU A 148 -20.84 -12.34 -22.16
C GLU A 148 -20.76 -11.28 -21.06
N LEU A 149 -20.04 -10.18 -21.30
CA LEU A 149 -19.94 -9.07 -20.37
C LEU A 149 -21.30 -8.41 -20.10
N THR A 150 -22.11 -8.25 -21.15
CA THR A 150 -23.42 -7.62 -21.06
C THR A 150 -24.43 -8.53 -20.36
N ASP A 151 -24.33 -9.84 -20.56
CA ASP A 151 -25.18 -10.83 -19.88
C ASP A 151 -24.79 -11.04 -18.41
N ALA A 152 -23.51 -10.83 -18.08
CA ALA A 152 -23.03 -10.78 -16.70
C ALA A 152 -23.36 -9.45 -15.99
N ALA A 153 -23.95 -8.45 -16.65
CA ALA A 153 -24.26 -7.16 -16.05
C ALA A 153 -25.39 -7.23 -15.01
N GLY A 154 -25.49 -6.19 -14.18
CA GLY A 154 -26.47 -6.09 -13.08
C GLY A 154 -25.91 -6.50 -11.73
N ALA A 155 -26.57 -6.08 -10.65
CA ALA A 155 -26.14 -6.33 -9.28
C ALA A 155 -26.44 -7.76 -8.81
N LYS A 156 -25.50 -8.35 -8.06
CA LYS A 156 -25.64 -9.67 -7.43
C LYS A 156 -25.35 -9.50 -5.94
N TYR A 157 -26.33 -9.85 -5.10
CA TYR A 157 -26.28 -9.65 -3.66
C TYR A 157 -26.00 -10.96 -2.90
N SER A 158 -25.10 -11.78 -3.45
CA SER A 158 -24.61 -13.00 -2.80
C SER A 158 -23.09 -13.01 -2.74
N MET A 159 -22.53 -13.59 -1.67
CA MET A 159 -21.09 -13.78 -1.51
C MET A 159 -20.59 -14.89 -2.44
N ILE A 160 -19.58 -14.56 -3.27
CA ILE A 160 -19.00 -15.46 -4.27
C ILE A 160 -17.48 -15.28 -4.25
N PRO A 161 -16.68 -16.35 -4.34
CA PRO A 161 -15.23 -16.28 -4.40
C PRO A 161 -14.73 -15.79 -5.76
N VAL A 162 -14.98 -14.52 -6.08
CA VAL A 162 -14.67 -13.88 -7.38
C VAL A 162 -13.25 -14.17 -7.85
N MET A 163 -12.27 -14.07 -6.96
CA MET A 163 -10.87 -14.27 -7.35
C MET A 163 -10.51 -15.73 -7.65
N SER A 164 -11.32 -16.73 -7.26
CA SER A 164 -11.05 -18.13 -7.60
C SER A 164 -11.08 -18.37 -9.10
N ALA A 165 -11.87 -17.61 -9.86
CA ALA A 165 -11.89 -17.66 -11.32
C ALA A 165 -10.54 -17.32 -11.96
N LEU A 166 -9.65 -16.59 -11.26
CA LEU A 166 -8.29 -16.32 -11.76
C LEU A 166 -7.46 -17.61 -11.97
N LYS A 167 -7.87 -18.75 -11.40
CA LYS A 167 -7.23 -20.05 -11.66
C LYS A 167 -7.56 -20.62 -13.03
N GLU A 168 -8.70 -20.25 -13.58
CA GLU A 168 -9.22 -20.77 -14.85
C GLU A 168 -8.52 -20.11 -16.06
N THR A 169 -7.62 -19.15 -15.81
CA THR A 169 -6.87 -18.49 -16.88
C THR A 169 -5.92 -19.45 -17.57
N THR A 170 -6.04 -19.49 -18.89
CA THR A 170 -5.16 -20.21 -19.80
C THR A 170 -4.01 -19.31 -20.29
N GLU A 171 -3.06 -19.86 -21.04
CA GLU A 171 -2.00 -19.06 -21.68
C GLU A 171 -2.52 -17.97 -22.64
N SER A 172 -3.77 -18.10 -23.10
CA SER A 172 -4.44 -17.12 -23.96
C SER A 172 -5.06 -15.95 -23.20
N LEU A 173 -5.24 -16.03 -21.89
CA LEU A 173 -5.81 -14.96 -21.05
C LEU A 173 -4.70 -14.29 -20.23
N LYS A 174 -3.92 -13.43 -20.90
CA LYS A 174 -2.74 -12.80 -20.28
C LYS A 174 -3.12 -11.60 -19.43
N ASN A 175 -4.06 -10.78 -19.91
CA ASN A 175 -4.48 -9.53 -19.30
C ASN A 175 -5.94 -9.62 -18.86
N VAL A 176 -6.19 -9.81 -17.57
CA VAL A 176 -7.55 -10.01 -17.04
C VAL A 176 -7.90 -8.89 -16.07
N ALA A 177 -8.89 -8.05 -16.40
CA ALA A 177 -9.42 -7.07 -15.46
C ALA A 177 -10.19 -7.74 -14.32
N VAL A 178 -10.24 -7.09 -13.15
CA VAL A 178 -11.05 -7.57 -12.02
C VAL A 178 -12.09 -6.53 -11.67
N VAL A 179 -13.37 -6.92 -11.69
CA VAL A 179 -14.47 -6.14 -11.11
C VAL A 179 -14.90 -6.80 -9.80
N GLY A 180 -14.99 -6.03 -8.73
CA GLY A 180 -15.44 -6.61 -7.47
C GLY A 180 -15.68 -5.61 -6.36
N LEU A 181 -16.16 -6.12 -5.24
CA LEU A 181 -16.41 -5.37 -4.02
C LEU A 181 -15.08 -4.99 -3.32
N PRO A 182 -15.10 -4.11 -2.30
CA PRO A 182 -13.87 -3.70 -1.62
C PRO A 182 -13.02 -4.87 -1.10
N CYS A 183 -13.65 -5.94 -0.59
CA CYS A 183 -12.93 -7.15 -0.17
C CYS A 183 -12.18 -7.84 -1.33
N HIS A 184 -12.73 -7.80 -2.55
CA HIS A 184 -12.11 -8.33 -3.77
C HIS A 184 -10.97 -7.42 -4.24
N THR A 185 -11.13 -6.09 -4.15
CA THR A 185 -10.06 -5.16 -4.53
C THR A 185 -8.85 -5.31 -3.60
N TYR A 186 -9.06 -5.40 -2.28
CA TYR A 186 -7.97 -5.69 -1.35
C TYR A 186 -7.32 -7.05 -1.63
N GLY A 187 -8.11 -8.11 -1.83
CA GLY A 187 -7.58 -9.43 -2.20
C GLY A 187 -6.72 -9.36 -3.47
N THR A 188 -7.21 -8.68 -4.51
CA THR A 188 -6.54 -8.51 -5.80
C THR A 188 -5.23 -7.77 -5.66
N ARG A 189 -5.23 -6.60 -5.01
CA ARG A 189 -3.99 -5.84 -4.80
C ARG A 189 -3.01 -6.59 -3.92
N ARG A 190 -3.49 -7.37 -2.95
CA ARG A 190 -2.61 -8.24 -2.15
C ARG A 190 -1.98 -9.33 -3.00
N THR A 191 -2.72 -9.96 -3.90
CA THR A 191 -2.15 -10.91 -4.87
C THR A 191 -1.12 -10.24 -5.79
N GLN A 192 -1.37 -9.02 -6.30
CA GLN A 192 -0.44 -8.29 -7.16
C GLN A 192 0.87 -7.91 -6.45
N PHE A 193 0.80 -7.37 -5.23
CA PHE A 193 1.95 -6.74 -4.58
C PHE A 193 2.61 -7.57 -3.48
N PHE A 194 1.93 -8.59 -2.96
CA PHE A 194 2.43 -9.39 -1.83
C PHE A 194 2.77 -10.83 -2.19
N GLY A 195 2.68 -11.22 -3.47
CA GLY A 195 3.24 -12.47 -3.96
C GLY A 195 4.71 -12.64 -3.54
N GLY A 196 4.97 -13.55 -2.60
CA GLY A 196 6.30 -13.88 -2.09
C GLY A 196 6.98 -12.79 -1.24
N LEU A 197 6.24 -11.96 -0.48
CA LEU A 197 6.81 -10.72 0.08
C LEU A 197 6.70 -10.43 1.58
N ASN A 198 6.27 -11.35 2.46
CA ASN A 198 6.35 -11.05 3.90
C ASN A 198 7.16 -12.04 4.74
N VAL A 199 7.11 -13.34 4.46
CA VAL A 199 7.77 -14.34 5.34
C VAL A 199 8.39 -15.53 4.58
N HIS A 200 7.92 -15.83 3.36
CA HIS A 200 8.25 -17.08 2.69
C HIS A 200 8.74 -16.89 1.25
N PRO A 201 9.64 -17.76 0.76
CA PRO A 201 9.92 -17.86 -0.67
C PRO A 201 8.62 -18.17 -1.44
N ILE A 202 8.61 -17.90 -2.74
CA ILE A 202 7.44 -18.24 -3.57
C ILE A 202 7.16 -19.74 -3.43
N GLU A 203 5.89 -20.04 -3.15
CA GLU A 203 5.38 -21.40 -3.08
C GLU A 203 5.24 -21.98 -4.49
N VAL A 204 5.71 -23.21 -4.66
CA VAL A 204 5.62 -23.98 -5.90
C VAL A 204 4.80 -25.24 -5.65
N GLY A 205 4.00 -25.63 -6.63
CA GLY A 205 3.11 -26.79 -6.58
C GLY A 205 3.86 -28.11 -6.78
N LYS A 206 3.10 -29.21 -6.91
CA LYS A 206 3.64 -30.56 -7.16
C LYS A 206 4.40 -30.66 -8.48
N ASP A 207 4.03 -29.83 -9.44
CA ASP A 207 4.62 -29.69 -10.77
C ASP A 207 5.89 -28.81 -10.80
N GLY A 208 6.27 -28.22 -9.66
CA GLY A 208 7.38 -27.26 -9.57
C GLY A 208 7.01 -25.85 -10.04
N GLU A 209 5.76 -25.62 -10.43
CA GLU A 209 5.28 -24.34 -10.95
C GLU A 209 4.60 -23.49 -9.88
N LYS A 210 4.52 -22.19 -10.14
CA LYS A 210 3.81 -21.24 -9.27
C LYS A 210 2.32 -21.27 -9.58
N ALA A 211 1.51 -20.79 -8.66
CA ALA A 211 0.12 -20.44 -8.99
C ALA A 211 0.12 -19.44 -10.15
N LYS A 212 -0.51 -19.83 -11.26
CA LYS A 212 -0.61 -19.00 -12.46
C LYS A 212 -1.69 -17.95 -12.23
N ILE A 213 -1.26 -16.71 -12.02
CA ILE A 213 -2.13 -15.55 -11.94
C ILE A 213 -1.88 -14.71 -13.19
N PRO A 214 -2.90 -14.28 -13.94
CA PRO A 214 -2.73 -13.43 -15.11
C PRO A 214 -2.17 -12.06 -14.70
N ASN A 215 -1.70 -11.29 -15.68
CA ASN A 215 -1.55 -9.86 -15.48
C ASN A 215 -2.93 -9.25 -15.23
N ILE A 216 -3.05 -8.40 -14.20
CA ILE A 216 -4.30 -7.73 -13.85
C ILE A 216 -4.13 -6.24 -14.15
N PRO A 217 -4.41 -5.79 -15.38
CA PRO A 217 -4.18 -4.40 -15.76
C PRO A 217 -5.11 -3.46 -14.99
N TYR A 218 -6.41 -3.76 -14.88
CA TYR A 218 -7.37 -2.88 -14.25
C TYR A 218 -8.11 -3.56 -13.10
N VAL A 219 -8.22 -2.85 -11.98
CA VAL A 219 -9.04 -3.21 -10.83
C VAL A 219 -10.17 -2.18 -10.69
N ILE A 220 -11.40 -2.57 -11.02
CA ILE A 220 -12.59 -1.73 -10.87
C ILE A 220 -13.34 -2.17 -9.61
N GLY A 221 -13.43 -1.25 -8.65
CA GLY A 221 -14.00 -1.50 -7.33
C GLY A 221 -15.42 -0.96 -7.18
N LEU A 222 -16.38 -1.81 -6.90
CA LEU A 222 -17.75 -1.39 -6.67
C LEU A 222 -17.94 -0.81 -5.26
N PHE A 223 -18.90 0.09 -5.10
CA PHE A 223 -19.36 0.53 -3.79
C PHE A 223 -20.13 -0.62 -3.13
N CYS A 224 -20.00 -0.78 -1.81
CA CYS A 224 -20.57 -1.92 -1.10
C CYS A 224 -20.88 -1.54 0.35
N MET A 225 -22.15 -1.65 0.75
CA MET A 225 -22.54 -1.53 2.16
C MET A 225 -22.49 -2.90 2.83
N GLU A 226 -23.16 -3.91 2.27
CA GLU A 226 -23.14 -5.28 2.77
C GLU A 226 -23.49 -6.26 1.67
N ASN A 227 -23.32 -7.55 1.96
CA ASN A 227 -23.62 -8.62 1.03
C ASN A 227 -24.05 -9.86 1.81
N PHE A 228 -24.87 -10.71 1.19
CA PHE A 228 -25.61 -11.77 1.87
C PHE A 228 -24.98 -13.14 1.65
N ASN A 229 -25.11 -14.00 2.65
CA ASN A 229 -24.82 -15.42 2.48
C ASN A 229 -25.88 -16.00 1.53
N LYS A 230 -25.41 -16.68 0.49
CA LYS A 230 -26.24 -17.15 -0.62
C LYS A 230 -27.34 -18.08 -0.10
N GLU A 231 -26.98 -19.06 0.70
CA GLU A 231 -27.87 -20.09 1.20
C GLU A 231 -28.96 -19.48 2.10
N LYS A 232 -28.58 -18.59 3.02
CA LYS A 232 -29.52 -17.88 3.90
C LYS A 232 -30.46 -16.95 3.14
N LEU A 233 -29.96 -16.24 2.13
CA LEU A 233 -30.80 -15.36 1.31
C LEU A 233 -31.78 -16.19 0.46
N SER A 234 -31.29 -17.25 -0.18
CA SER A 234 -32.12 -18.16 -0.97
C SER A 234 -33.21 -18.81 -0.12
N GLU A 235 -32.88 -19.29 1.08
CA GLU A 235 -33.83 -19.87 2.02
C GLU A 235 -34.89 -18.84 2.46
N TYR A 236 -34.47 -17.61 2.79
CA TYR A 236 -35.39 -16.54 3.17
C TYR A 236 -36.37 -16.21 2.04
N LEU A 237 -35.87 -16.02 0.82
CA LEU A 237 -36.70 -15.70 -0.34
C LEU A 237 -37.66 -16.84 -0.68
N ALA A 238 -37.19 -18.09 -0.64
CA ALA A 238 -38.04 -19.26 -0.86
C ALA A 238 -39.15 -19.38 0.20
N ASN A 239 -38.84 -19.14 1.47
CA ASN A 239 -39.82 -19.11 2.56
C ASN A 239 -40.84 -17.96 2.41
N ALA A 240 -40.46 -16.86 1.76
CA ALA A 240 -41.35 -15.77 1.40
C ALA A 240 -42.17 -16.04 0.12
N GLY A 241 -42.06 -17.23 -0.49
CA GLY A 241 -42.81 -17.62 -1.67
C GLY A 241 -42.19 -17.19 -3.00
N VAL A 242 -40.94 -16.72 -3.01
CA VAL A 242 -40.23 -16.34 -4.23
C VAL A 242 -39.63 -17.59 -4.88
N ASP A 243 -40.01 -17.87 -6.12
CA ASP A 243 -39.34 -18.86 -6.96
C ASP A 243 -38.03 -18.26 -7.52
N LEU A 244 -36.91 -18.70 -6.96
CA LEU A 244 -35.58 -18.18 -7.30
C LEU A 244 -35.21 -18.38 -8.76
N ASP A 245 -35.72 -19.42 -9.43
CA ASP A 245 -35.41 -19.67 -10.84
C ASP A 245 -36.13 -18.68 -11.78
N LYS A 246 -37.16 -17.97 -11.28
CA LYS A 246 -37.89 -16.90 -12.00
C LYS A 246 -37.37 -15.48 -11.68
N VAL A 247 -36.32 -15.34 -10.87
CA VAL A 247 -35.78 -14.02 -10.53
C VAL A 247 -34.92 -13.49 -11.68
N SER A 248 -35.35 -12.38 -12.28
CA SER A 248 -34.68 -11.75 -13.42
C SER A 248 -33.81 -10.56 -13.03
N LYS A 249 -34.03 -9.96 -11.85
CA LYS A 249 -33.20 -8.86 -11.33
C LYS A 249 -33.27 -8.74 -9.81
N LEU A 250 -32.16 -8.33 -9.21
CA LEU A 250 -32.09 -7.87 -7.83
C LEU A 250 -31.54 -6.44 -7.83
N ALA A 251 -32.15 -5.56 -7.05
CA ALA A 251 -31.66 -4.21 -6.82
C ALA A 251 -31.85 -3.82 -5.35
N ILE A 252 -30.97 -2.96 -4.84
CA ILE A 252 -31.17 -2.31 -3.54
C ILE A 252 -31.41 -0.83 -3.79
N HIS A 253 -32.53 -0.32 -3.28
CA HIS A 253 -32.84 1.09 -3.28
C HIS A 253 -33.19 1.52 -1.84
N LEU A 254 -32.46 2.51 -1.32
CA LEU A 254 -32.60 2.95 0.07
C LEU A 254 -32.47 1.79 1.06
N ASP A 255 -33.56 1.47 1.78
CA ASP A 255 -33.62 0.44 2.82
C ASP A 255 -34.35 -0.85 2.37
N GLU A 256 -34.54 -1.02 1.06
CA GLU A 256 -35.29 -2.15 0.49
C GLU A 256 -34.49 -2.88 -0.61
N MET A 257 -34.63 -4.20 -0.61
CA MET A 257 -34.23 -5.06 -1.72
C MET A 257 -35.45 -5.32 -2.60
N ILE A 258 -35.34 -4.96 -3.87
CA ILE A 258 -36.33 -5.19 -4.91
C ILE A 258 -35.94 -6.47 -5.66
N VAL A 259 -36.84 -7.45 -5.67
CA VAL A 259 -36.71 -8.72 -6.38
C VAL A 259 -37.68 -8.73 -7.55
N THR A 260 -37.16 -8.61 -8.77
CA THR A 260 -37.97 -8.63 -9.98
C THR A 260 -38.14 -10.08 -10.45
N THR A 261 -39.39 -10.48 -10.62
CA THR A 261 -39.79 -11.78 -11.18
C THR A 261 -40.65 -11.57 -12.43
N ASP A 262 -40.95 -12.65 -13.14
CA ASP A 262 -41.89 -12.63 -14.27
C ASP A 262 -43.32 -12.19 -13.86
N GLU A 263 -43.65 -12.30 -12.56
CA GLU A 263 -44.96 -11.98 -11.99
C GLU A 263 -45.02 -10.55 -11.42
N GLY A 264 -43.88 -9.85 -11.32
CA GLY A 264 -43.75 -8.49 -10.81
C GLY A 264 -42.59 -8.29 -9.84
N ASP A 265 -42.47 -7.07 -9.32
CA ASP A 265 -41.49 -6.69 -8.29
C ASP A 265 -42.01 -7.01 -6.88
N ILE A 266 -41.15 -7.61 -6.06
CA ILE A 266 -41.41 -7.91 -4.65
C ILE A 266 -40.36 -7.17 -3.81
N GLU A 267 -40.82 -6.43 -2.80
CA GLU A 267 -39.97 -5.59 -1.96
C GLU A 267 -39.74 -6.26 -0.59
N PHE A 268 -38.48 -6.30 -0.17
CA PHE A 268 -38.06 -6.81 1.15
C PHE A 268 -37.28 -5.74 1.90
N SER A 269 -37.67 -5.46 3.14
CA SER A 269 -36.92 -4.57 4.02
C SER A 269 -35.53 -5.15 4.32
N LEU A 270 -34.47 -4.36 4.18
CA LEU A 270 -33.10 -4.78 4.51
C LEU A 270 -32.95 -5.13 5.99
N LYS A 271 -33.82 -4.61 6.88
CA LYS A 271 -33.84 -4.99 8.30
C LYS A 271 -34.24 -6.45 8.49
N ASP A 272 -35.18 -6.94 7.68
CA ASP A 272 -35.66 -8.32 7.77
C ASP A 272 -34.61 -9.28 7.18
N LEU A 273 -33.84 -8.83 6.19
CA LEU A 273 -32.72 -9.55 5.62
C LEU A 273 -31.43 -9.49 6.45
N ALA A 274 -31.43 -8.81 7.61
CA ALA A 274 -30.23 -8.67 8.44
C ALA A 274 -29.64 -10.04 8.86
N GLY A 275 -30.49 -11.05 9.09
CA GLY A 275 -30.05 -12.42 9.42
C GLY A 275 -29.29 -13.12 8.28
N CYS A 276 -29.51 -12.69 7.04
CA CYS A 276 -28.87 -13.24 5.84
C CYS A 276 -27.51 -12.58 5.56
N VAL A 277 -27.20 -11.43 6.16
CA VAL A 277 -25.91 -10.74 5.97
C VAL A 277 -24.76 -11.62 6.47
N SER A 278 -23.73 -11.79 5.64
CA SER A 278 -22.57 -12.59 6.02
C SER A 278 -21.82 -11.97 7.18
N ASP A 279 -21.42 -12.80 8.15
CA ASP A 279 -20.70 -12.37 9.36
C ASP A 279 -19.45 -11.55 9.03
N GLY A 280 -18.68 -11.96 8.02
CA GLY A 280 -17.49 -11.22 7.59
C GLY A 280 -17.80 -9.84 7.01
N CYS A 281 -18.99 -9.60 6.44
CA CYS A 281 -19.37 -8.30 5.89
C CYS A 281 -19.66 -7.26 7.00
N ARG A 282 -20.14 -7.71 8.16
CA ARG A 282 -20.43 -6.87 9.34
C ARG A 282 -19.16 -6.23 9.91
N ILE A 283 -18.03 -6.92 9.78
CA ILE A 283 -16.72 -6.43 10.21
C ILE A 283 -15.90 -5.84 9.04
N CYS A 284 -16.51 -5.54 7.88
CA CYS A 284 -15.88 -4.80 6.79
C CYS A 284 -15.91 -3.29 7.04
N ARG A 285 -14.87 -2.57 6.59
CA ARG A 285 -14.69 -1.14 6.82
C ARG A 285 -14.78 -0.27 5.57
N ASP A 286 -14.46 -0.83 4.41
CA ASP A 286 -14.40 -0.07 3.17
C ASP A 286 -15.73 -0.17 2.44
N ALA A 287 -16.30 0.97 2.07
CA ALA A 287 -17.55 1.09 1.33
C ALA A 287 -17.34 1.49 -0.13
N VAL A 288 -16.17 2.04 -0.50
CA VAL A 288 -15.95 2.73 -1.79
C VAL A 288 -14.74 2.20 -2.54
N SER A 289 -14.21 1.03 -2.15
CA SER A 289 -13.10 0.34 -2.80
C SER A 289 -11.86 1.24 -2.96
N LYS A 290 -11.30 1.69 -1.84
CA LYS A 290 -10.25 2.73 -1.78
C LYS A 290 -8.95 2.38 -2.51
N VAL A 291 -8.73 1.10 -2.82
CA VAL A 291 -7.50 0.59 -3.47
C VAL A 291 -7.70 0.17 -4.93
N ALA A 292 -8.86 0.47 -5.53
CA ALA A 292 -9.13 0.24 -6.96
C ALA A 292 -8.37 1.25 -7.85
N ASP A 293 -8.36 1.02 -9.17
CA ASP A 293 -7.98 2.04 -10.17
C ASP A 293 -9.17 2.98 -10.44
N ILE A 294 -10.37 2.42 -10.54
CA ILE A 294 -11.64 3.14 -10.61
C ILE A 294 -12.57 2.56 -9.56
N SER A 295 -13.20 3.41 -8.76
CA SER A 295 -14.34 3.00 -7.92
C SER A 295 -15.65 3.41 -8.56
N ALA A 296 -16.68 2.60 -8.42
CA ALA A 296 -17.97 2.81 -9.07
C ALA A 296 -19.15 2.48 -8.13
N GLY A 297 -20.17 3.33 -8.10
CA GLY A 297 -21.40 3.06 -7.35
C GLY A 297 -22.49 4.08 -7.61
N TYR A 298 -23.66 3.87 -7.01
CA TYR A 298 -24.81 4.77 -7.20
C TYR A 298 -24.74 6.03 -6.34
N MET A 299 -24.04 5.98 -5.20
CA MET A 299 -24.08 7.05 -4.21
C MET A 299 -23.36 8.30 -4.70
N GLY A 300 -24.02 9.46 -4.59
CA GLY A 300 -23.51 10.75 -5.01
C GLY A 300 -24.00 11.20 -6.40
N SER A 301 -24.55 10.29 -7.22
CA SER A 301 -25.07 10.61 -8.56
C SER A 301 -26.59 10.42 -8.65
N SER A 302 -27.21 11.08 -9.62
CA SER A 302 -28.65 10.96 -9.88
C SER A 302 -29.01 9.59 -10.48
N LYS A 303 -30.29 9.19 -10.40
CA LYS A 303 -30.78 7.91 -10.92
C LYS A 303 -30.40 7.74 -12.39
N GLY A 304 -29.85 6.58 -12.74
CA GLY A 304 -29.38 6.28 -14.10
C GLY A 304 -27.96 6.77 -14.40
N TRP A 305 -27.26 7.30 -13.40
CA TRP A 305 -25.84 7.65 -13.46
C TRP A 305 -25.05 6.90 -12.39
N THR A 306 -23.85 6.47 -12.76
CA THR A 306 -22.88 5.82 -11.87
C THR A 306 -21.89 6.88 -11.41
N THR A 307 -21.69 7.03 -10.11
CA THR A 307 -20.56 7.79 -9.57
C THR A 307 -19.29 7.00 -9.83
N LEU A 308 -18.40 7.55 -10.65
CA LEU A 308 -17.05 7.02 -10.90
C LEU A 308 -16.01 7.88 -10.17
N MET A 309 -15.13 7.22 -9.43
CA MET A 309 -13.96 7.82 -8.82
C MET A 309 -12.70 7.26 -9.47
N ALA A 310 -12.01 8.05 -10.29
CA ALA A 310 -10.68 7.72 -10.77
C ALA A 310 -9.70 7.84 -9.59
N ARG A 311 -9.19 6.70 -9.12
CA ARG A 311 -8.40 6.61 -7.88
C ARG A 311 -6.94 6.98 -8.07
N ASN A 312 -6.40 6.69 -9.24
CA ASN A 312 -5.00 6.93 -9.61
C ASN A 312 -4.89 7.38 -11.07
N ALA A 313 -3.66 7.70 -11.49
CA ALA A 313 -3.38 8.15 -12.87
C ALA A 313 -3.89 7.16 -13.93
N LYS A 314 -3.73 5.85 -13.68
CA LYS A 314 -4.21 4.80 -14.59
C LYS A 314 -5.73 4.79 -14.74
N GLY A 315 -6.46 4.92 -13.63
CA GLY A 315 -7.91 5.03 -13.65
C GLY A 315 -8.40 6.32 -14.30
N LEU A 316 -7.68 7.43 -14.13
CA LEU A 316 -7.98 8.70 -14.78
C LEU A 316 -7.77 8.62 -16.30
N GLU A 317 -6.69 7.99 -16.74
CA GLU A 317 -6.40 7.74 -18.16
C GLU A 317 -7.51 6.90 -18.80
N LEU A 318 -7.88 5.77 -18.18
CA LEU A 318 -8.96 4.92 -18.65
C LEU A 318 -10.30 5.67 -18.73
N LEU A 319 -10.63 6.45 -17.69
CA LEU A 319 -11.85 7.27 -17.67
C LEU A 319 -11.88 8.25 -18.84
N ASN A 320 -10.82 9.03 -19.02
CA ASN A 320 -10.75 10.04 -20.07
C ASN A 320 -10.79 9.41 -21.47
N ALA A 321 -10.07 8.31 -21.68
CA ALA A 321 -10.01 7.64 -22.97
C ALA A 321 -11.37 7.02 -23.36
N ALA A 322 -12.11 6.47 -22.40
CA ALA A 322 -13.47 5.96 -22.64
C ALA A 322 -14.48 7.08 -22.96
N VAL A 323 -14.33 8.26 -22.35
CA VAL A 323 -15.13 9.46 -22.68
C VAL A 323 -14.80 9.94 -24.09
N GLU A 324 -13.52 10.09 -24.42
CA GLU A 324 -13.05 10.54 -25.74
C GLU A 324 -13.49 9.59 -26.86
N ALA A 325 -13.44 8.28 -26.61
CA ALA A 325 -13.91 7.25 -27.54
C ALA A 325 -15.45 7.12 -27.58
N GLY A 326 -16.20 7.89 -26.79
CA GLY A 326 -17.66 7.92 -26.83
C GLY A 326 -18.35 6.69 -26.22
N TYR A 327 -17.67 5.93 -25.35
CA TYR A 327 -18.26 4.77 -24.64
C TYR A 327 -19.11 5.19 -23.44
N ILE A 328 -18.72 6.29 -22.80
CA ILE A 328 -19.43 6.87 -21.66
C ILE A 328 -19.56 8.38 -21.85
N GLU A 329 -20.63 8.94 -21.30
CA GLU A 329 -20.77 10.38 -21.10
C GLU A 329 -20.68 10.69 -19.60
N THR A 330 -20.21 11.90 -19.26
CA THR A 330 -19.98 12.32 -17.87
C THR A 330 -20.68 13.63 -17.53
N SER A 331 -21.04 13.78 -16.25
CA SER A 331 -21.49 15.02 -15.63
C SER A 331 -20.65 15.28 -14.36
N ASP A 332 -20.40 16.55 -14.05
CA ASP A 332 -19.73 16.98 -12.82
C ASP A 332 -20.71 17.06 -11.63
N GLU A 333 -21.99 16.78 -11.84
CA GLU A 333 -23.02 16.74 -10.80
C GLU A 333 -22.86 15.50 -9.90
N VAL A 334 -21.95 15.60 -8.93
CA VAL A 334 -21.74 14.58 -7.88
C VAL A 334 -21.81 15.21 -6.50
N ASP A 335 -22.70 14.70 -5.65
CA ASP A 335 -22.76 15.05 -4.24
C ASP A 335 -21.79 14.19 -3.42
N VAL A 336 -20.62 14.75 -3.13
CA VAL A 336 -19.57 14.08 -2.34
C VAL A 336 -20.01 13.86 -0.89
N SER A 337 -20.89 14.70 -0.34
CA SER A 337 -21.33 14.57 1.05
C SER A 337 -22.14 13.29 1.28
N LEU A 338 -22.97 12.89 0.31
CA LEU A 338 -23.69 11.61 0.35
C LEU A 338 -22.74 10.40 0.32
N ILE A 339 -21.61 10.51 -0.39
CA ILE A 339 -20.58 9.46 -0.41
C ILE A 339 -19.88 9.38 0.95
N GLU A 340 -19.58 10.51 1.56
CA GLU A 340 -19.02 10.59 2.91
C GLU A 340 -19.97 9.98 3.95
N GLU A 341 -21.26 10.31 3.90
CA GLU A 341 -22.28 9.71 4.76
C GLU A 341 -22.38 8.20 4.58
N PHE A 342 -22.29 7.70 3.34
CA PHE A 342 -22.30 6.27 3.05
C PHE A 342 -21.08 5.55 3.65
N VAL A 343 -19.89 6.16 3.57
CA VAL A 343 -18.68 5.61 4.19
C VAL A 343 -18.76 5.69 5.71
N ASP A 344 -19.24 6.78 6.29
CA ASP A 344 -19.42 6.95 7.73
C ASP A 344 -20.39 5.89 8.30
N LEU A 345 -21.52 5.67 7.62
CA LEU A 345 -22.48 4.63 8.01
C LEU A 345 -21.82 3.25 8.06
N LYS A 346 -20.97 2.92 7.08
CA LYS A 346 -20.22 1.66 7.06
C LYS A 346 -19.26 1.54 8.26
N LEU A 347 -18.55 2.62 8.59
CA LEU A 347 -17.64 2.65 9.74
C LEU A 347 -18.37 2.56 11.08
N ARG A 348 -19.54 3.22 11.23
CA ARG A 348 -20.38 3.09 12.42
C ARG A 348 -20.89 1.66 12.61
N ARG A 349 -21.36 1.00 11.54
CA ARG A 349 -21.74 -0.43 11.57
C ARG A 349 -20.56 -1.30 12.00
N PHE A 350 -19.38 -1.07 11.46
CA PHE A 350 -18.15 -1.77 11.86
C PHE A 350 -17.82 -1.56 13.34
N LYS A 351 -17.82 -0.32 13.85
CA LYS A 351 -17.50 -0.02 15.26
C LYS A 351 -18.50 -0.71 16.21
N SER A 352 -19.79 -0.68 15.86
CA SER A 352 -20.84 -1.36 16.64
C SER A 352 -20.64 -2.88 16.66
N GLU A 353 -20.37 -3.49 15.51
CA GLU A 353 -20.12 -4.94 15.41
C GLU A 353 -18.83 -5.33 16.15
N LEU A 354 -17.76 -4.55 16.02
CA LEU A 354 -16.49 -4.79 16.72
C LEU A 354 -16.71 -4.82 18.23
N LYS A 355 -17.40 -3.81 18.77
CA LYS A 355 -17.73 -3.75 20.20
C LYS A 355 -18.51 -4.98 20.65
N LYS A 356 -19.56 -5.36 19.91
CA LYS A 356 -20.36 -6.56 20.20
C LYS A 356 -19.50 -7.82 20.22
N ARG A 357 -18.64 -8.02 19.22
CA ARG A 357 -17.75 -9.21 19.17
C ARG A 357 -16.79 -9.27 20.35
N LEU A 358 -16.24 -8.13 20.76
CA LEU A 358 -15.34 -8.07 21.92
C LEU A 358 -16.09 -8.37 23.22
N GLU A 359 -17.32 -7.85 23.39
CA GLU A 359 -18.20 -8.15 24.54
C GLU A 359 -18.59 -9.64 24.59
N ASP A 360 -18.85 -10.25 23.43
CA ASP A 360 -19.14 -11.68 23.28
C ASP A 360 -17.89 -12.57 23.43
N GLY A 361 -16.70 -11.99 23.63
CA GLY A 361 -15.43 -12.73 23.72
C GLY A 361 -14.97 -13.37 22.39
N ARG A 362 -15.55 -12.96 21.26
CA ARG A 362 -15.15 -13.44 19.93
C ARG A 362 -13.79 -12.86 19.55
N SER A 363 -12.89 -13.73 19.08
CA SER A 363 -11.58 -13.31 18.58
C SER A 363 -11.72 -12.44 17.32
N VAL A 364 -11.15 -11.24 17.34
CA VAL A 364 -11.12 -10.33 16.18
C VAL A 364 -9.67 -9.97 15.87
N LYS A 365 -9.21 -10.28 14.65
CA LYS A 365 -7.92 -9.79 14.18
C LYS A 365 -8.06 -8.32 13.80
N GLY A 366 -7.19 -7.47 14.35
CA GLY A 366 -7.04 -6.06 13.95
C GLY A 366 -6.44 -5.92 12.55
N TYR A 367 -7.10 -6.44 11.52
CA TYR A 367 -6.56 -6.49 10.15
C TYR A 367 -6.26 -5.08 9.60
N TRP A 368 -6.98 -4.07 10.11
CA TRP A 368 -6.88 -2.66 9.75
C TRP A 368 -5.72 -1.92 10.44
N VAL A 369 -5.09 -2.51 11.45
CA VAL A 369 -4.00 -1.87 12.23
C VAL A 369 -2.92 -1.31 11.30
N ARG A 370 -2.62 -2.02 10.20
CA ARG A 370 -1.58 -1.62 9.24
C ARG A 370 -2.09 -0.80 8.06
N ASP A 371 -3.32 -0.30 8.14
CA ASP A 371 -3.82 0.71 7.19
C ASP A 371 -3.18 2.07 7.42
N TYR A 372 -2.67 2.30 8.63
CA TYR A 372 -1.91 3.49 8.97
C TYR A 372 -0.40 3.20 8.97
N PRO A 373 0.40 4.13 8.43
CA PRO A 373 1.83 3.98 8.46
C PRO A 373 2.35 4.08 9.90
N GLY A 374 3.39 3.30 10.23
CA GLY A 374 3.99 3.37 11.56
C GLY A 374 3.21 2.68 12.68
N VAL A 375 2.08 2.04 12.38
CA VAL A 375 1.29 1.29 13.36
C VAL A 375 1.57 -0.22 13.22
N ARG A 376 1.87 -0.90 14.32
CA ARG A 376 2.19 -2.35 14.34
C ARG A 376 1.76 -3.01 15.63
N THR A 377 1.35 -4.28 15.52
CA THR A 377 0.98 -5.13 16.65
C THR A 377 2.19 -5.54 17.48
N GLU A 378 2.04 -5.41 18.78
CA GLU A 378 2.98 -5.82 19.83
C GLU A 378 2.75 -7.28 20.23
N VAL A 379 3.72 -7.88 20.92
CA VAL A 379 3.64 -9.28 21.38
C VAL A 379 2.45 -9.51 22.31
N LYS A 380 2.08 -8.51 23.11
CA LYS A 380 0.97 -8.57 24.08
C LYS A 380 -0.42 -8.35 23.45
N GLY A 381 -0.53 -8.25 22.13
CA GLY A 381 -1.81 -8.14 21.40
C GLY A 381 -2.36 -6.72 21.23
N THR A 382 -1.73 -5.71 21.84
CA THR A 382 -1.92 -4.27 21.56
C THR A 382 -1.04 -3.83 20.39
N ASN A 383 -0.93 -2.52 20.15
CA ASN A 383 -0.18 -1.94 19.05
C ASN A 383 0.64 -0.75 19.52
N PHE A 384 1.76 -0.51 18.84
CA PHE A 384 2.45 0.77 18.94
C PHE A 384 2.09 1.67 17.77
N VAL A 385 2.05 2.98 18.03
CA VAL A 385 1.86 4.04 17.03
C VAL A 385 3.13 4.89 16.95
N LYS A 386 3.82 4.81 15.81
CA LYS A 386 5.06 5.56 15.56
C LYS A 386 4.79 6.95 15.05
N ILE A 387 4.95 7.93 15.94
CA ILE A 387 4.90 9.35 15.65
C ILE A 387 6.20 9.80 14.97
N LYS A 388 6.05 10.42 13.80
CA LYS A 388 7.14 11.07 13.05
C LYS A 388 7.75 12.19 13.90
N THR A 389 8.99 12.55 13.67
CA THR A 389 9.60 13.76 14.26
C THR A 389 10.37 14.49 13.16
N GLN A 390 11.14 15.54 13.49
CA GLN A 390 12.11 16.14 12.57
C GLN A 390 13.51 15.57 12.86
N SER A 391 13.69 14.29 12.60
CA SER A 391 14.89 13.52 12.97
C SER A 391 15.26 13.70 14.46
N GLY A 392 14.27 13.71 15.35
CA GLY A 392 14.44 13.90 16.80
C GLY A 392 14.44 15.34 17.28
N LEU A 393 14.31 16.33 16.39
CA LEU A 393 14.01 17.72 16.77
C LEU A 393 12.48 17.88 16.85
N VAL A 394 12.00 18.38 18.00
CA VAL A 394 10.59 18.64 18.32
C VAL A 394 10.55 19.75 19.38
N ASP A 395 9.44 20.48 19.46
CA ASP A 395 9.20 21.46 20.52
C ASP A 395 8.49 20.83 21.75
N ASN A 396 8.28 21.65 22.79
CA ASN A 396 7.63 21.21 24.02
C ASN A 396 6.14 20.86 23.84
N ALA A 397 5.42 21.60 23.00
CA ALA A 397 4.00 21.39 22.73
C ALA A 397 3.78 20.08 21.98
N TYR A 398 4.66 19.77 21.03
CA TYR A 398 4.71 18.51 20.29
C TYR A 398 4.85 17.32 21.24
N LEU A 399 5.85 17.36 22.13
CA LEU A 399 6.06 16.30 23.12
C LEU A 399 4.91 16.20 24.11
N GLY A 400 4.38 17.32 24.59
CA GLY A 400 3.20 17.37 25.47
C GLY A 400 2.00 16.68 24.83
N LYS A 401 1.72 16.98 23.56
CA LYS A 401 0.64 16.34 22.81
C LYS A 401 0.82 14.83 22.67
N VAL A 402 2.03 14.37 22.36
CA VAL A 402 2.32 12.93 22.27
C VAL A 402 2.13 12.23 23.62
N ALA A 403 2.50 12.87 24.73
CA ALA A 403 2.27 12.35 26.07
C ALA A 403 0.76 12.28 26.42
N GLU A 404 -0.02 13.29 26.07
CA GLU A 404 -1.48 13.29 26.21
C GLU A 404 -2.11 12.10 25.46
N LEU A 405 -1.72 11.88 24.20
CA LEU A 405 -2.21 10.76 23.40
C LEU A 405 -1.80 9.40 23.98
N SER A 406 -0.57 9.30 24.51
CA SER A 406 -0.11 8.08 25.19
C SER A 406 -0.91 7.75 26.43
N ASN A 407 -1.30 8.75 27.22
CA ASN A 407 -2.18 8.56 28.38
C ASN A 407 -3.62 8.23 27.97
N LYS A 408 -4.12 8.82 26.88
CA LYS A 408 -5.50 8.64 26.43
C LYS A 408 -5.74 7.27 25.77
N TYR A 409 -4.80 6.82 24.94
CA TYR A 409 -5.00 5.64 24.07
C TYR A 409 -3.99 4.51 24.30
N GLY A 410 -2.83 4.81 24.88
CA GLY A 410 -1.78 3.83 25.14
C GLY A 410 -1.76 3.36 26.60
N ASP A 411 -0.64 2.75 27.01
CA ASP A 411 -0.39 2.35 28.40
C ASP A 411 0.45 3.38 29.19
N GLY A 412 0.50 4.62 28.71
CA GLY A 412 1.30 5.71 29.27
C GLY A 412 2.80 5.62 29.00
N LYS A 413 3.27 4.64 28.20
CA LYS A 413 4.69 4.47 27.86
C LYS A 413 5.00 5.00 26.46
N LEU A 414 6.17 5.62 26.37
CA LEU A 414 6.76 6.13 25.13
C LEU A 414 8.13 5.49 24.92
N GLU A 415 8.40 5.01 23.71
CA GLU A 415 9.70 4.49 23.29
C GLU A 415 10.35 5.44 22.28
N LEU A 416 11.60 5.83 22.53
CA LEU A 416 12.39 6.62 21.59
C LEU A 416 13.21 5.69 20.69
N THR A 417 12.88 5.67 19.40
CA THR A 417 13.52 4.73 18.48
C THR A 417 14.95 5.17 18.11
N ASN A 418 15.79 4.21 17.71
CA ASN A 418 17.15 4.49 17.20
C ASN A 418 17.20 5.37 15.94
N ARG A 419 16.05 5.56 15.26
CA ARG A 419 15.93 6.49 14.13
C ARG A 419 15.33 7.84 14.52
N LYS A 420 15.13 8.08 15.81
CA LYS A 420 14.69 9.34 16.44
C LYS A 420 13.20 9.65 16.30
N SER A 421 12.37 8.65 16.00
CA SER A 421 10.89 8.71 16.12
C SER A 421 10.43 8.34 17.53
N ILE A 422 9.19 8.69 17.89
CA ILE A 422 8.56 8.36 19.18
C ILE A 422 7.47 7.31 18.94
N GLU A 423 7.45 6.23 19.69
CA GLU A 423 6.38 5.21 19.63
C GLU A 423 5.50 5.31 20.89
N ILE A 424 4.20 5.50 20.69
CA ILE A 424 3.18 5.34 21.74
C ILE A 424 2.87 3.85 21.85
N GLN A 425 3.08 3.24 23.02
CA GLN A 425 2.91 1.79 23.23
C GLN A 425 1.51 1.46 23.78
N GLY A 426 1.09 0.20 23.61
CA GLY A 426 -0.06 -0.36 24.31
C GLY A 426 -1.44 0.06 23.78
N VAL A 427 -1.52 0.54 22.54
CA VAL A 427 -2.79 0.99 21.94
C VAL A 427 -3.65 -0.20 21.51
N LYS A 428 -4.90 -0.26 21.95
CA LYS A 428 -5.82 -1.36 21.60
C LYS A 428 -6.26 -1.28 20.14
N ASN A 429 -6.72 -2.41 19.59
CA ASN A 429 -7.18 -2.47 18.19
C ASN A 429 -8.38 -1.55 17.93
N GLU A 430 -9.34 -1.48 18.87
CA GLU A 430 -10.54 -0.63 18.74
C GLU A 430 -10.21 0.88 18.76
N ASP A 431 -9.10 1.26 19.40
CA ASP A 431 -8.71 2.67 19.58
C ASP A 431 -7.87 3.22 18.41
N ILE A 432 -7.45 2.36 17.46
CA ILE A 432 -6.52 2.75 16.39
C ILE A 432 -7.09 3.86 15.52
N ASP A 433 -8.35 3.80 15.12
CA ASP A 433 -8.90 4.86 14.26
C ASP A 433 -9.00 6.19 15.02
N ASP A 434 -9.34 6.14 16.30
CA ASP A 434 -9.55 7.34 17.11
C ASP A 434 -8.23 8.02 17.46
N ILE A 435 -7.18 7.27 17.83
CA ILE A 435 -5.84 7.85 18.00
C ILE A 435 -5.31 8.42 16.69
N MET A 436 -5.56 7.77 15.55
CA MET A 436 -5.07 8.26 14.26
C MET A 436 -5.77 9.56 13.85
N ALA A 437 -7.08 9.67 14.10
CA ALA A 437 -7.82 10.92 13.93
C ALA A 437 -7.26 12.04 14.81
N ASP A 438 -6.99 11.76 16.08
CA ASP A 438 -6.41 12.74 17.01
C ASP A 438 -4.96 13.12 16.62
N VAL A 439 -4.14 12.16 16.19
CA VAL A 439 -2.77 12.41 15.69
C VAL A 439 -2.81 13.41 14.54
N TYR A 440 -3.59 13.14 13.49
CA TYR A 440 -3.65 14.03 12.33
C TYR A 440 -4.35 15.35 12.66
N GLY A 441 -5.41 15.33 13.47
CA GLY A 441 -6.15 16.52 13.89
C GLY A 441 -5.32 17.50 14.73
N ASN A 442 -4.29 17.01 15.44
CA ASN A 442 -3.34 17.84 16.18
C ASN A 442 -2.09 18.22 15.36
N GLY A 443 -2.09 18.00 14.03
CA GLY A 443 -0.96 18.31 13.16
C GLY A 443 0.25 17.38 13.31
N LEU A 444 0.09 16.27 14.05
CA LEU A 444 1.09 15.22 14.12
C LEU A 444 0.99 14.31 12.89
N MET A 445 2.02 13.49 12.67
CA MET A 445 2.03 12.49 11.60
C MET A 445 2.59 11.18 12.13
N THR A 446 2.15 10.06 11.56
CA THR A 446 2.83 8.79 11.76
C THR A 446 3.77 8.47 10.60
N ILE A 447 4.73 7.59 10.84
CA ILE A 447 5.68 7.18 9.79
C ILE A 447 6.05 5.71 9.89
N GLY A 448 6.02 5.02 8.75
CA GLY A 448 6.44 3.63 8.63
C GLY A 448 7.96 3.46 8.49
N MET A 449 8.36 2.44 7.75
CA MET A 449 9.77 2.24 7.38
C MET A 449 10.22 3.32 6.38
N GLY A 450 11.52 3.61 6.33
CA GLY A 450 12.09 4.61 5.42
C GLY A 450 12.19 6.03 5.97
N TYR A 451 11.87 6.24 7.25
CA TYR A 451 12.13 7.50 7.95
C TYR A 451 13.60 7.92 7.85
N VAL A 452 13.88 9.13 7.37
CA VAL A 452 15.25 9.63 7.13
C VAL A 452 15.84 10.11 8.45
N SER A 453 17.06 9.67 8.76
CA SER A 453 17.75 10.05 9.99
C SER A 453 18.85 11.09 9.73
N ALA A 454 18.86 12.17 10.50
CA ALA A 454 19.83 13.25 10.35
C ALA A 454 20.58 13.60 11.64
N CYS A 455 21.80 14.10 11.50
CA CYS A 455 22.55 14.74 12.60
C CYS A 455 21.92 16.11 12.95
N PRO A 456 22.52 16.91 13.87
CA PRO A 456 21.97 18.24 14.19
C PRO A 456 22.02 19.25 13.03
N GLY A 457 22.89 19.06 12.02
CA GLY A 457 23.05 20.01 10.92
C GLY A 457 23.71 21.33 11.34
N ASN A 458 23.87 22.26 10.40
CA ASN A 458 24.51 23.56 10.60
C ASN A 458 23.69 24.57 11.43
N ALA A 459 22.43 24.25 11.74
CA ALA A 459 21.60 25.02 12.67
C ALA A 459 22.08 24.92 14.13
N TYR A 460 22.60 23.76 14.54
CA TYR A 460 22.99 23.49 15.94
C TYR A 460 24.41 22.96 16.12
N CYS A 461 25.05 22.45 15.06
CA CYS A 461 26.40 21.92 15.12
C CYS A 461 27.39 22.86 14.41
N PRO A 462 28.41 23.39 15.11
CA PRO A 462 29.41 24.28 14.50
C PRO A 462 30.31 23.58 13.48
N GLU A 463 30.27 22.26 13.41
CA GLU A 463 31.06 21.44 12.47
C GLU A 463 30.33 21.06 11.20
N ALA A 464 29.01 21.27 11.15
CA ALA A 464 28.23 20.90 9.98
C ALA A 464 28.42 21.91 8.87
N LEU A 465 28.64 21.41 7.65
CA LEU A 465 28.84 22.20 6.44
C LEU A 465 27.50 22.58 5.81
N VAL A 466 26.46 21.76 6.03
CA VAL A 466 25.16 21.85 5.38
C VAL A 466 24.01 21.59 6.37
N GLU A 467 22.82 22.04 5.98
CA GLU A 467 21.56 21.72 6.66
C GLU A 467 21.25 20.22 6.47
N THR A 468 20.67 19.57 7.50
CA THR A 468 20.31 18.14 7.46
C THR A 468 18.91 17.80 7.96
N LYS A 469 18.36 18.58 8.91
CA LYS A 469 17.09 18.30 9.58
C LYS A 469 15.90 18.64 8.69
N ASP A 470 15.90 19.83 8.10
CA ASP A 470 14.86 20.24 7.15
C ASP A 470 14.92 19.36 5.91
N PHE A 471 16.14 19.11 5.40
CA PHE A 471 16.29 18.24 4.25
C PHE A 471 15.83 16.79 4.51
N ALA A 472 16.12 16.22 5.69
CA ALA A 472 15.59 14.90 6.05
C ALA A 472 14.05 14.91 6.20
N ASN A 473 13.48 16.02 6.67
CA ASN A 473 12.04 16.18 6.80
C ASN A 473 11.34 16.25 5.43
N GLU A 474 11.94 16.93 4.46
CA GLU A 474 11.48 17.00 3.06
C GLU A 474 11.60 15.64 2.35
N LEU A 475 12.72 14.92 2.52
CA LEU A 475 12.93 13.62 1.89
C LEU A 475 12.04 12.51 2.49
N THR A 476 11.73 12.57 3.79
CA THR A 476 10.95 11.53 4.48
C THR A 476 9.64 11.16 3.78
N PRO A 477 8.70 12.11 3.50
CA PRO A 477 7.44 11.78 2.84
C PRO A 477 7.64 11.26 1.41
N MET A 478 8.71 11.66 0.71
CA MET A 478 9.00 11.21 -0.64
C MET A 478 9.41 9.73 -0.70
N PHE A 479 10.07 9.20 0.33
CA PHE A 479 10.70 7.87 0.31
C PHE A 479 10.21 6.89 1.37
N ALA A 480 9.54 7.36 2.42
CA ALA A 480 8.99 6.48 3.44
C ALA A 480 7.99 5.52 2.80
N GLN A 481 8.10 4.24 3.14
CA GLN A 481 7.20 3.18 2.70
C GLN A 481 7.19 2.88 1.20
N LYS A 482 8.17 3.38 0.43
CA LYS A 482 8.40 2.87 -0.93
C LYS A 482 8.55 1.36 -0.92
N LEU A 483 7.77 0.67 -1.75
CA LEU A 483 7.84 -0.78 -1.92
C LEU A 483 9.04 -1.13 -2.77
N THR A 484 10.18 -1.12 -2.11
CA THR A 484 11.42 -1.71 -2.59
C THR A 484 11.48 -3.17 -2.13
N PRO A 485 12.35 -4.02 -2.71
CA PRO A 485 12.49 -5.42 -2.29
C PRO A 485 12.59 -5.60 -0.77
N HIS A 486 13.20 -4.63 -0.08
CA HIS A 486 13.11 -4.48 1.36
C HIS A 486 13.29 -3.03 1.81
N LYS A 487 13.18 -2.75 3.12
CA LYS A 487 13.32 -1.40 3.68
C LYS A 487 14.61 -0.71 3.20
N MET A 488 14.45 0.48 2.60
CA MET A 488 15.53 1.42 2.33
C MET A 488 15.67 2.39 3.51
N LYS A 489 16.83 2.39 4.17
CA LYS A 489 17.17 3.36 5.21
C LYS A 489 18.05 4.44 4.60
N ILE A 490 17.66 5.69 4.81
CA ILE A 490 18.39 6.87 4.34
C ILE A 490 18.92 7.65 5.54
N ALA A 491 20.14 8.17 5.47
CA ALA A 491 20.66 9.08 6.49
C ALA A 491 21.45 10.25 5.92
N ILE A 492 21.40 11.38 6.61
CA ILE A 492 22.06 12.63 6.23
C ILE A 492 23.01 13.09 7.35
N ALA A 493 24.28 13.25 7.01
CA ALA A 493 25.29 13.85 7.87
C ALA A 493 25.71 15.21 7.29
N GLY A 494 25.82 16.21 8.15
CA GLY A 494 26.16 17.57 7.73
C GLY A 494 27.64 17.75 7.38
N CYS A 495 28.50 16.80 7.72
CA CYS A 495 29.93 16.83 7.43
C CYS A 495 30.57 15.44 7.55
N ALA A 496 31.86 15.35 7.21
CA ALA A 496 32.65 14.12 7.21
C ALA A 496 32.78 13.41 8.57
N ASN A 497 32.48 14.07 9.70
CA ASN A 497 32.42 13.41 11.02
C ASN A 497 31.39 12.27 11.08
N ASN A 498 30.37 12.36 10.21
CA ASN A 498 29.41 11.29 9.98
C ASN A 498 28.74 10.73 11.24
N CYS A 499 28.17 11.61 12.08
CA CYS A 499 27.57 11.24 13.37
C CYS A 499 26.34 10.32 13.28
N VAL A 500 25.77 10.13 12.08
CA VAL A 500 24.67 9.18 11.84
C VAL A 500 25.10 7.94 11.04
N ARG A 501 26.40 7.75 10.83
CA ARG A 501 26.97 6.58 10.13
C ARG A 501 26.30 6.31 8.79
N THR A 502 26.27 7.31 7.92
CA THR A 502 25.63 7.28 6.60
C THR A 502 26.15 6.16 5.71
N HIS A 503 27.42 5.77 5.80
CA HIS A 503 27.96 4.61 5.06
C HIS A 503 27.32 3.28 5.49
N ARG A 504 26.65 3.22 6.65
CA ARG A 504 25.94 2.03 7.15
C ARG A 504 24.43 2.08 6.86
N HIS A 505 24.03 2.94 5.94
CA HIS A 505 22.65 3.09 5.48
C HIS A 505 22.53 2.68 4.02
N ASP A 506 21.33 2.22 3.60
CA ASP A 506 21.11 1.83 2.20
C ASP A 506 21.41 3.02 1.29
N ILE A 507 21.09 4.24 1.73
CA ILE A 507 21.54 5.48 1.12
C ILE A 507 22.11 6.42 2.20
N GLY A 508 23.36 6.82 2.01
CA GLY A 508 24.05 7.78 2.85
C GLY A 508 24.29 9.10 2.14
N ILE A 509 23.96 10.22 2.77
CA ILE A 509 24.16 11.57 2.22
C ILE A 509 25.10 12.33 3.17
N ILE A 510 26.21 12.87 2.69
CA ILE A 510 27.21 13.55 3.53
C ILE A 510 27.55 14.92 2.94
N GLY A 511 27.43 15.97 3.74
CA GLY A 511 27.89 17.30 3.37
C GLY A 511 29.41 17.32 3.13
N GLN A 512 29.82 17.93 2.02
CA GLN A 512 31.21 18.03 1.58
C GLN A 512 31.55 19.47 1.21
N LYS A 513 32.77 19.89 1.55
CA LYS A 513 33.37 21.16 1.17
C LYS A 513 34.76 20.89 0.61
N GLN A 514 34.91 21.03 -0.70
CA GLN A 514 36.19 20.83 -1.37
C GLN A 514 37.09 22.05 -1.14
N PRO A 515 38.27 21.88 -0.53
CA PRO A 515 39.24 22.96 -0.41
C PRO A 515 40.01 23.15 -1.72
N LYS A 516 40.40 24.39 -2.00
CA LYS A 516 41.41 24.76 -3.02
C LYS A 516 42.39 25.74 -2.40
N ILE A 517 43.66 25.66 -2.79
CA ILE A 517 44.69 26.57 -2.31
C ILE A 517 44.89 27.69 -3.32
N ASP A 518 44.65 28.93 -2.88
CA ASP A 518 45.10 30.15 -3.51
C ASP A 518 46.62 30.29 -3.26
N THR A 519 47.40 30.09 -4.32
CA THR A 519 48.85 30.10 -4.26
C THR A 519 49.42 31.50 -4.06
N GLU A 520 48.68 32.57 -4.36
CA GLU A 520 49.12 33.95 -4.14
C GLU A 520 49.05 34.30 -2.66
N LYS A 521 47.95 33.93 -2.00
CA LYS A 521 47.76 34.17 -0.56
C LYS A 521 48.51 33.20 0.34
N CYS A 522 48.78 31.98 -0.13
CA CYS A 522 49.44 30.96 0.69
C CYS A 522 50.91 31.31 0.95
N ASN A 523 51.32 31.41 2.20
CA ASN A 523 52.73 31.62 2.59
C ASN A 523 53.44 30.36 3.11
N GLY A 524 52.77 29.20 3.08
CA GLY A 524 53.35 27.93 3.53
C GLY A 524 53.42 27.74 5.05
N CYS A 525 52.66 28.50 5.85
CA CYS A 525 52.70 28.43 7.34
C CYS A 525 52.37 27.06 7.97
N GLY A 526 51.84 26.09 7.22
CA GLY A 526 51.59 24.73 7.72
C GLY A 526 50.32 24.53 8.56
N ARG A 527 49.61 25.60 8.98
CA ARG A 527 48.39 25.48 9.82
C ARG A 527 47.33 24.52 9.26
N CYS A 528 47.15 24.51 7.94
CA CYS A 528 46.21 23.61 7.28
C CYS A 528 46.54 22.11 7.48
N ILE A 529 47.82 21.76 7.66
CA ILE A 529 48.30 20.40 7.93
C ILE A 529 47.88 19.98 9.35
N GLU A 530 48.07 20.86 10.34
CA GLU A 530 47.66 20.61 11.74
C GLU A 530 46.15 20.38 11.87
N LEU A 531 45.36 21.08 11.05
CA LEU A 531 43.90 20.96 11.03
C LEU A 531 43.41 19.72 10.28
N CYS A 532 44.22 19.15 9.38
CA CYS A 532 43.81 18.08 8.51
C CYS A 532 43.58 16.78 9.31
N LYS A 533 42.35 16.26 9.27
CA LYS A 533 41.99 14.97 9.91
C LYS A 533 42.28 13.75 9.05
N PHE A 534 42.68 13.97 7.79
CA PHE A 534 42.91 12.93 6.80
C PHE A 534 44.38 12.83 6.35
N ASN A 535 45.27 13.63 6.94
CA ASN A 535 46.68 13.73 6.54
C ASN A 535 46.88 14.02 5.04
N ALA A 536 45.93 14.74 4.42
CA ALA A 536 45.86 15.01 2.99
C ALA A 536 46.58 16.29 2.56
N LEU A 537 47.31 16.96 3.45
CA LEU A 537 47.93 18.26 3.21
C LEU A 537 49.43 18.19 3.52
N SER A 538 50.23 18.76 2.62
CA SER A 538 51.68 18.90 2.78
C SER A 538 52.15 20.27 2.30
N ILE A 539 53.38 20.68 2.61
CA ILE A 539 54.02 21.86 2.04
C ILE A 539 55.02 21.42 0.97
N SER A 540 54.87 21.94 -0.24
CA SER A 540 55.83 21.76 -1.34
C SER A 540 56.01 23.09 -2.08
N GLY A 541 57.26 23.43 -2.41
CA GLY A 541 57.57 24.72 -3.04
C GLY A 541 57.13 25.94 -2.23
N GLY A 542 57.08 25.84 -0.90
CA GLY A 542 56.62 26.91 0.00
C GLY A 542 55.10 27.14 -0.02
N LYS A 543 54.31 26.26 -0.64
CA LYS A 543 52.84 26.35 -0.72
C LYS A 543 52.20 25.08 -0.20
N ALA A 544 50.97 25.20 0.28
CA ALA A 544 50.18 24.03 0.65
C ALA A 544 49.73 23.27 -0.60
N VAL A 545 49.88 21.95 -0.58
CA VAL A 545 49.43 21.02 -1.62
C VAL A 545 48.46 20.02 -1.00
N ILE A 546 47.32 19.80 -1.67
CA ILE A 546 46.29 18.87 -1.24
C ILE A 546 46.43 17.57 -2.04
N ASP A 547 46.63 16.45 -1.35
CA ASP A 547 46.44 15.11 -1.90
C ASP A 547 44.93 14.83 -1.99
N ARG A 548 44.42 14.65 -3.21
CA ARG A 548 42.99 14.47 -3.46
C ARG A 548 42.49 13.09 -3.11
N ASP A 549 43.35 12.06 -3.15
CA ASP A 549 42.96 10.69 -2.85
C ASP A 549 42.77 10.47 -1.34
N LEU A 550 43.48 11.26 -0.53
CA LEU A 550 43.34 11.26 0.93
C LEU A 550 42.28 12.25 1.45
N CYS A 551 41.97 13.31 0.70
CA CYS A 551 41.13 14.41 1.20
C CYS A 551 39.66 13.99 1.37
N GLY A 552 39.18 13.91 2.62
CA GLY A 552 37.76 13.65 2.91
C GLY A 552 36.78 14.81 2.71
N ASN A 553 37.16 15.88 1.98
CA ASN A 553 36.31 17.04 1.68
C ASN A 553 35.61 17.66 2.92
N CYS A 554 36.31 17.75 4.05
CA CYS A 554 35.75 18.21 5.32
C CYS A 554 35.80 19.73 5.54
N GLY A 555 36.55 20.48 4.73
CA GLY A 555 36.63 21.94 4.79
C GLY A 555 37.37 22.55 6.00
N TRP A 556 37.95 21.74 6.90
CA TRP A 556 38.64 22.24 8.10
C TRP A 556 39.80 23.19 7.79
N CYS A 557 40.57 22.89 6.74
CA CYS A 557 41.65 23.76 6.29
C CYS A 557 41.16 25.11 5.77
N VAL A 558 39.97 25.17 5.14
CA VAL A 558 39.33 26.42 4.70
C VAL A 558 38.92 27.25 5.91
N ARG A 559 38.24 26.63 6.89
CA ARG A 559 37.76 27.30 8.10
C ARG A 559 38.89 27.90 8.95
N GLY A 560 40.04 27.25 9.00
CA GLY A 560 41.13 27.61 9.91
C GLY A 560 42.38 28.19 9.25
N CYS A 561 42.33 28.57 7.96
CA CYS A 561 43.48 29.20 7.31
C CYS A 561 43.62 30.66 7.76
N PRO A 562 44.74 31.03 8.44
CA PRO A 562 44.93 32.40 8.94
C PRO A 562 45.21 33.43 7.84
N HIS A 563 45.51 32.96 6.62
CA HIS A 563 45.82 33.81 5.46
C HIS A 563 44.72 33.76 4.39
N GLU A 564 43.58 33.12 4.68
CA GLU A 564 42.45 32.97 3.74
C GLU A 564 42.88 32.35 2.39
N ALA A 565 43.96 31.56 2.42
CA ALA A 565 44.56 30.95 1.24
C ALA A 565 43.92 29.60 0.91
N ALA A 566 43.42 28.87 1.91
CA ALA A 566 42.55 27.72 1.65
C ALA A 566 41.12 28.25 1.48
N VAL A 567 40.60 28.15 0.26
CA VAL A 567 39.27 28.65 -0.12
C VAL A 567 38.33 27.50 -0.46
N GLU A 568 37.04 27.78 -0.43
CA GLU A 568 36.01 26.85 -0.90
C GLU A 568 36.00 26.82 -2.44
N ASP A 569 36.11 25.62 -3.01
CA ASP A 569 35.98 25.39 -4.46
C ASP A 569 34.59 24.84 -4.82
N LYS A 570 34.11 23.87 -4.03
CA LYS A 570 32.79 23.26 -4.19
C LYS A 570 32.17 22.97 -2.83
N LEU A 571 30.85 23.16 -2.75
CA LEU A 571 30.02 22.80 -1.61
C LEU A 571 28.85 21.96 -2.13
N GLY A 572 28.55 20.86 -1.46
CA GLY A 572 27.45 19.99 -1.84
C GLY A 572 27.38 18.75 -0.97
N TYR A 573 26.83 17.67 -1.51
CA TYR A 573 26.68 16.40 -0.82
C TYR A 573 27.35 15.27 -1.59
N SER A 574 28.02 14.33 -0.92
CA SER A 574 28.23 13.00 -1.49
C SER A 574 27.06 12.07 -1.18
N VAL A 575 26.75 11.21 -2.14
CA VAL A 575 25.75 10.16 -2.02
C VAL A 575 26.45 8.80 -2.07
N TRP A 576 26.11 7.94 -1.12
CA TRP A 576 26.65 6.59 -0.93
C TRP A 576 25.50 5.60 -0.94
N ILE A 577 25.71 4.39 -1.47
CA ILE A 577 24.64 3.38 -1.60
C ILE A 577 25.08 1.98 -1.13
N GLY A 578 24.13 1.15 -0.72
CA GLY A 578 24.36 -0.26 -0.41
C GLY A 578 24.81 -0.57 1.02
N GLY A 579 25.09 0.45 1.82
CA GLY A 579 25.48 0.30 3.22
C GLY A 579 24.39 -0.34 4.08
N ASN A 580 24.78 -1.11 5.10
CA ASN A 580 23.83 -1.55 6.12
C ASN A 580 24.50 -1.98 7.43
N ASP A 581 23.73 -1.89 8.52
CA ASP A 581 24.14 -2.34 9.87
C ASP A 581 23.25 -3.50 10.37
N ALA A 582 22.89 -4.42 9.48
CA ALA A 582 22.07 -5.58 9.83
C ALA A 582 22.97 -6.77 10.27
N ARG A 583 22.48 -8.00 10.12
CA ARG A 583 23.22 -9.22 10.51
C ARG A 583 24.60 -9.35 9.85
N ARG A 584 24.78 -8.75 8.68
CA ARG A 584 26.05 -8.65 7.95
C ARG A 584 26.29 -7.17 7.63
N PRO A 585 27.04 -6.44 8.47
CA PRO A 585 27.31 -5.04 8.23
C PRO A 585 28.16 -4.86 6.97
N THR A 586 27.76 -3.91 6.13
CA THR A 586 28.47 -3.55 4.88
C THR A 586 28.60 -2.05 4.83
N ASP A 587 29.75 -1.55 4.38
CA ASP A 587 29.92 -0.12 4.08
C ASP A 587 29.36 0.19 2.69
N GLY A 588 28.77 1.37 2.56
CA GLY A 588 28.23 1.84 1.29
C GLY A 588 29.34 2.23 0.32
N VAL A 589 29.04 2.11 -0.97
CA VAL A 589 29.90 2.53 -2.07
C VAL A 589 29.55 3.97 -2.46
N LEU A 590 30.56 4.75 -2.86
CA LEU A 590 30.36 6.12 -3.33
C LEU A 590 29.64 6.08 -4.68
N LEU A 591 28.51 6.79 -4.77
CA LEU A 591 27.73 6.91 -6.01
C LEU A 591 28.08 8.20 -6.77
N LYS A 592 28.06 9.35 -6.09
CA LYS A 592 28.32 10.66 -6.68
C LYS A 592 28.78 11.65 -5.61
N GLU A 593 29.75 12.50 -5.93
CA GLU A 593 30.19 13.61 -5.08
C GLU A 593 29.61 14.95 -5.55
N PHE A 594 29.56 15.92 -4.63
CA PHE A 594 29.12 17.30 -4.89
C PHE A 594 27.75 17.43 -5.57
N CYS A 595 26.81 16.57 -5.20
CA CYS A 595 25.40 16.72 -5.58
C CYS A 595 24.81 17.97 -4.92
N THR A 596 23.93 18.67 -5.65
CA THR A 596 23.06 19.68 -5.05
C THR A 596 21.89 19.01 -4.30
N LYS A 597 21.17 19.78 -3.48
CA LYS A 597 20.00 19.29 -2.75
C LYS A 597 18.91 18.79 -3.72
N GLU A 598 18.77 19.44 -4.87
CA GLU A 598 17.78 19.19 -5.91
C GLU A 598 18.09 17.93 -6.74
N GLU A 599 19.37 17.57 -6.89
CA GLU A 599 19.79 16.36 -7.62
C GLU A 599 19.53 15.06 -6.84
N ILE A 600 19.43 15.14 -5.51
CA ILE A 600 19.36 13.96 -4.64
C ILE A 600 18.02 13.21 -4.76
N PRO A 601 16.83 13.84 -4.70
CA PRO A 601 15.58 13.09 -4.81
C PRO A 601 15.44 12.30 -6.13
N PRO A 602 15.74 12.87 -7.33
CA PRO A 602 15.77 12.10 -8.58
C PRO A 602 16.76 10.93 -8.54
N LEU A 603 17.94 11.11 -7.93
CA LEU A 603 18.93 10.05 -7.79
C LEU A 603 18.42 8.90 -6.91
N ILE A 604 17.77 9.21 -5.79
CA ILE A 604 17.13 8.19 -4.93
C ILE A 604 16.03 7.44 -5.68
N ASN A 605 15.26 8.12 -6.53
CA ASN A 605 14.27 7.47 -7.40
C ASN A 605 14.93 6.47 -8.36
N LYS A 606 16.01 6.88 -9.04
CA LYS A 606 16.78 5.99 -9.92
C LYS A 606 17.32 4.78 -9.15
N ILE A 607 17.94 4.98 -7.98
CA ILE A 607 18.40 3.89 -7.10
C ILE A 607 17.26 2.92 -6.76
N ALA A 608 16.10 3.44 -6.35
CA ALA A 608 14.95 2.60 -5.99
C ALA A 608 14.41 1.80 -7.19
N SER A 609 14.32 2.42 -8.37
CA SER A 609 13.89 1.75 -9.60
C SER A 609 14.87 0.65 -10.02
N THR A 610 16.18 0.93 -10.02
CA THR A 610 17.23 -0.05 -10.31
C THR A 610 17.25 -1.18 -9.29
N PHE A 611 17.02 -0.87 -8.00
CA PHE A 611 16.89 -1.86 -6.94
C PHE A 611 15.69 -2.80 -7.15
N VAL A 612 14.55 -2.26 -7.59
CA VAL A 612 13.37 -3.06 -7.95
C VAL A 612 13.63 -3.91 -9.20
N LYS A 613 14.29 -3.34 -10.23
CA LYS A 613 14.63 -4.02 -11.49
C LYS A 613 15.50 -5.26 -11.27
N TYR A 614 16.57 -5.13 -10.46
CA TYR A 614 17.54 -6.20 -10.23
C TYR A 614 17.17 -7.16 -9.10
N ARG A 615 15.92 -7.10 -8.64
CA ARG A 615 15.42 -8.05 -7.66
C ARG A 615 15.53 -9.47 -8.19
N THR A 616 16.24 -10.34 -7.47
CA THR A 616 16.45 -11.73 -7.92
C THR A 616 15.64 -12.73 -7.14
N LYS A 617 15.22 -12.41 -5.91
CA LYS A 617 14.41 -13.31 -5.09
C LYS A 617 13.18 -12.64 -4.46
N PRO A 618 12.10 -13.40 -4.26
CA PRO A 618 11.02 -13.02 -3.36
C PRO A 618 11.54 -13.05 -1.92
N GLY A 619 11.47 -11.92 -1.20
CA GLY A 619 12.00 -11.82 0.15
C GLY A 619 12.56 -10.44 0.49
N LYS A 620 13.23 -10.36 1.64
CA LYS A 620 13.73 -9.13 2.27
C LYS A 620 15.18 -8.79 1.86
N GLU A 621 15.47 -8.79 0.56
CA GLU A 621 16.82 -8.48 0.04
C GLU A 621 17.17 -7.01 0.29
N ARG A 622 18.39 -6.74 0.79
CA ARG A 622 18.88 -5.36 1.02
C ARG A 622 19.55 -4.83 -0.23
N LEU A 623 19.60 -3.51 -0.38
CA LEU A 623 20.21 -2.85 -1.53
C LEU A 623 21.67 -3.29 -1.74
N GLY A 624 22.47 -3.38 -0.66
CA GLY A 624 23.85 -3.85 -0.73
C GLY A 624 24.00 -5.26 -1.32
N ASN A 625 23.10 -6.19 -0.97
CA ASN A 625 23.15 -7.55 -1.51
C ASN A 625 22.87 -7.58 -3.02
N ILE A 626 21.99 -6.69 -3.50
CA ILE A 626 21.67 -6.58 -4.93
C ILE A 626 22.84 -5.93 -5.68
N ILE A 627 23.46 -4.91 -5.09
CA ILE A 627 24.67 -4.29 -5.65
C ILE A 627 25.80 -5.32 -5.76
N GLU A 628 26.02 -6.14 -4.72
CA GLU A 628 27.03 -7.21 -4.73
C GLU A 628 26.75 -8.25 -5.82
N LEU A 629 25.48 -8.61 -6.02
CA LEU A 629 25.07 -9.59 -7.03
C LEU A 629 25.20 -9.08 -8.46
N VAL A 630 24.82 -7.83 -8.71
CA VAL A 630 24.89 -7.18 -10.02
C VAL A 630 26.33 -6.76 -10.36
N GLY A 631 27.13 -6.46 -9.33
CA GLY A 631 28.43 -5.82 -9.46
C GLY A 631 28.31 -4.30 -9.31
N GLU A 632 29.16 -3.73 -8.46
CA GLU A 632 29.13 -2.30 -8.09
C GLU A 632 29.19 -1.36 -9.30
N GLY A 633 30.13 -1.60 -10.22
CA GLY A 633 30.31 -0.75 -11.41
C GLY A 633 29.10 -0.77 -12.35
N GLN A 634 28.45 -1.93 -12.53
CA GLN A 634 27.25 -2.04 -13.35
C GLN A 634 26.08 -1.31 -12.70
N PHE A 635 25.87 -1.50 -11.40
CA PHE A 635 24.77 -0.84 -10.68
C PHE A 635 24.94 0.68 -10.67
N VAL A 636 26.15 1.18 -10.38
CA VAL A 636 26.47 2.62 -10.39
C VAL A 636 26.27 3.22 -11.78
N SER A 637 26.77 2.57 -12.83
CA SER A 637 26.62 3.04 -14.20
C SER A 637 25.15 3.21 -14.60
N GLU A 638 24.29 2.23 -14.27
CA GLU A 638 22.87 2.30 -14.59
C GLU A 638 22.11 3.37 -13.79
N VAL A 639 22.48 3.60 -12.53
CA VAL A 639 21.86 4.66 -11.73
C VAL A 639 22.24 6.05 -12.27
N LEU A 640 23.45 6.19 -12.82
CA LEU A 640 23.97 7.46 -13.32
C LEU A 640 23.70 7.70 -14.81
N SER A 641 23.24 6.70 -15.57
CA SER A 641 22.85 6.89 -16.97
C SER A 641 21.67 7.85 -17.09
N GLU A 642 21.65 8.65 -18.16
CA GLU A 642 20.64 9.69 -18.42
C GLU A 642 19.20 9.17 -18.40
#